data_AF-A0A1W9RKE6-F1
#
_entry.id   AF-A0A1W9RKE6-F1
#
_cell.length_a   1.000
_cell.length_b   1.000
_cell.length_c   1.000
_cell.angle_alpha   90.00
_cell.angle_beta   90.00
_cell.angle_gamma   90.00
#
_symmetry.space_group_name_H-M   'P 1'
#
loop_
_entity.id
_entity.type
_entity.pdbx_description
1 polymer ?
#
loop_
_entity_poly.entity_id
_entity_poly.type
_entity_poly.pdbx_seq_one_letter_code
_entity_poly.pdbx_strand_id
1 'polypeptide(L)'
;MLLINCSPAKKHSLDSIYEQFRNPPAEDLPVVYWFWNGDMNPDTIRQQLVRMKKSGTVSGAVIMAWEGLSIDYLSDEWFDRVKFACGEAKKNGLKIWLYDEIRWPSGHAGGHVLRENPNLRARCLAQEIHKISGSKNVAIDLPEKTVAVVVSRRENGRVKITSWGDWSKEKNGAQFRWQAQDGDWRVHVFYEEQCQFKPSFLEGGYVDLLNPQVAEKFIELTHERYFQEMPEYFGSVVEAIITDEPGLYCNLKPFMINPGAVPFTPDLFDKFYEKKNYDLRRYLPALWENIGDETAAVRADFYDFLAKQFGESYLQPLQNWCAEHDIQLNVQPVHEETMKYDAFLQGDYFQVMQYSDLQGCDEVYHWDKSNLTPKLASSAAHLMGKKYVYCEVFGAYGWDLSLSKMKAISDWLFVRGVNRLQLSGFYFSDDNSNWRMEVPPSLFYQNTQWKYLKYFTDYVQRLSTILSQITPDPQIALYRPNLSLRALLSVIDEAEADSLDRKFNELANHLFDSQLDFNFVDDQTLISRAKIVSRTGKCPLLRVTAGKGKMDFKIVLVPFAMVMYEGAFAKIQEFENQGGKVFWFGDSVNFLLKNKNSSPRGRVRVLSEPLVGKNYFQDKKNLVKKIKEKIITDVFVRPENSAINVLHGTVAGAEVYFVCHRDSSFWQGTVSLRAVGVPEFWNAENGTRNIAKNFQTENGRINVALNLAPFGSALIVLLPVDSNPNQTTTPIAARKIEIGKQWKFSPMDGSFPEEIRTIGSWTERQVFDKQKAKAHPHFSGTGVYRQSLDLPDSLFATGKKLVLKINDVRDIAEVWCNGALVGVRCWQPFEFDVTRFVRKGKNEMEIRVTNTPANRYMLVPQNYLFGEKWGKVMASGLVGEVSLVIKF
;
A
#
# COMPACT_ATOMS: atom_id res chain seq x y z
N MET A 1 2.58 48.93 1.16
CA MET A 1 1.43 48.27 0.52
C MET A 1 1.53 48.49 -0.98
N LEU A 2 2.00 47.47 -1.71
CA LEU A 2 1.87 47.38 -3.17
C LEU A 2 1.22 46.03 -3.41
N LEU A 3 -0.06 46.07 -3.80
CA LEU A 3 -0.90 44.93 -4.17
C LEU A 3 -0.70 44.66 -5.67
N ILE A 4 -0.13 43.52 -6.06
CA ILE A 4 -0.14 43.00 -7.44
C ILE A 4 -0.26 41.47 -7.30
N ASN A 5 -1.44 40.89 -7.55
CA ASN A 5 -2.00 40.41 -8.83
C ASN A 5 -1.30 39.17 -9.42
N CYS A 6 -1.41 38.04 -8.70
CA CYS A 6 -1.59 36.74 -9.34
C CYS A 6 -2.74 36.86 -10.35
N SER A 7 -2.67 36.24 -11.54
CA SER A 7 -3.78 36.30 -12.51
C SER A 7 -5.07 35.89 -11.76
N PRO A 8 -6.17 36.67 -11.84
CA PRO A 8 -7.38 36.40 -11.06
C PRO A 8 -7.82 34.94 -11.15
N ALA A 9 -7.73 34.34 -12.35
CA ALA A 9 -8.05 32.93 -12.60
C ALA A 9 -7.25 31.92 -11.75
N LYS A 10 -5.93 32.09 -11.61
CA LYS A 10 -5.08 31.18 -10.79
C LYS A 10 -5.34 31.33 -9.30
N LYS A 11 -5.56 32.56 -8.83
CA LYS A 11 -5.91 32.83 -7.43
C LYS A 11 -7.30 32.25 -7.11
N HIS A 12 -8.28 32.49 -7.98
CA HIS A 12 -9.61 31.88 -7.88
C HIS A 12 -9.55 30.35 -7.87
N SER A 13 -8.68 29.73 -8.67
CA SER A 13 -8.52 28.27 -8.63
C SER A 13 -7.90 27.77 -7.32
N LEU A 14 -6.86 28.43 -6.77
CA LEU A 14 -6.25 27.98 -5.52
C LEU A 14 -7.18 28.21 -4.31
N ASP A 15 -7.94 29.29 -4.30
CA ASP A 15 -8.98 29.51 -3.29
C ASP A 15 -10.11 28.47 -3.42
N SER A 16 -10.47 28.05 -4.63
CA SER A 16 -11.40 26.93 -4.83
C SER A 16 -10.85 25.61 -4.30
N ILE A 17 -9.56 25.32 -4.50
CA ILE A 17 -8.88 24.15 -3.93
C ILE A 17 -8.87 24.23 -2.40
N TYR A 18 -8.63 25.41 -1.85
CA TYR A 18 -8.68 25.61 -0.41
C TYR A 18 -10.08 25.40 0.17
N GLU A 19 -11.13 25.88 -0.51
CA GLU A 19 -12.51 25.65 -0.06
C GLU A 19 -12.89 24.18 -0.10
N GLN A 20 -12.42 23.42 -1.10
CA GLN A 20 -12.53 21.95 -1.08
C GLN A 20 -11.71 21.35 0.06
N PHE A 21 -10.47 21.76 0.29
CA PHE A 21 -9.68 21.25 1.42
C PHE A 21 -10.35 21.56 2.79
N ARG A 22 -10.96 22.74 2.92
CA ARG A 22 -11.64 23.16 4.15
C ARG A 22 -12.95 22.39 4.35
N ASN A 23 -13.70 22.21 3.26
CA ASN A 23 -15.00 21.53 3.20
C ASN A 23 -14.92 20.38 2.17
N PRO A 24 -14.20 19.28 2.52
CA PRO A 24 -13.90 18.23 1.56
C PRO A 24 -15.14 17.50 1.05
N PRO A 25 -15.16 17.12 -0.25
CA PRO A 25 -16.19 16.27 -0.81
C PRO A 25 -16.37 14.98 -0.01
N ALA A 26 -17.62 14.53 0.16
CA ALA A 26 -17.91 13.31 0.92
C ALA A 26 -17.28 12.05 0.30
N GLU A 27 -17.10 12.03 -1.02
CA GLU A 27 -16.40 10.96 -1.77
C GLU A 27 -14.91 10.81 -1.41
N ASP A 28 -14.30 11.83 -0.81
CA ASP A 28 -12.91 11.76 -0.36
C ASP A 28 -12.76 11.13 1.02
N LEU A 29 -13.87 10.81 1.70
CA LEU A 29 -13.84 9.98 2.90
C LEU A 29 -13.38 8.57 2.52
N PRO A 30 -12.71 7.86 3.43
CA PRO A 30 -12.36 6.47 3.20
C PRO A 30 -13.62 5.62 3.01
N VAL A 31 -13.49 4.57 2.21
CA VAL A 31 -14.44 3.44 2.19
C VAL A 31 -14.00 2.43 3.25
N VAL A 32 -14.92 1.61 3.75
CA VAL A 32 -14.64 0.65 4.82
C VAL A 32 -15.09 -0.75 4.43
N TYR A 33 -14.27 -1.76 4.67
CA TYR A 33 -14.71 -3.16 4.62
C TYR A 33 -15.73 -3.39 5.72
N TRP A 34 -16.92 -3.81 5.33
CA TRP A 34 -18.00 -4.16 6.23
C TRP A 34 -18.15 -5.67 6.26
N PHE A 35 -17.47 -6.28 7.23
CA PHE A 35 -17.37 -7.72 7.40
C PHE A 35 -18.71 -8.29 7.88
N TRP A 36 -19.45 -8.89 6.96
CA TRP A 36 -20.74 -9.53 7.19
C TRP A 36 -20.55 -10.94 7.73
N ASN A 37 -21.27 -11.23 8.81
CA ASN A 37 -21.34 -12.52 9.49
C ASN A 37 -22.69 -12.65 10.21
N GLY A 38 -22.95 -13.81 10.83
CA GLY A 38 -24.22 -14.10 11.49
C GLY A 38 -25.38 -14.19 10.51
N ASP A 39 -26.54 -13.67 10.87
CA ASP A 39 -27.77 -13.71 10.07
C ASP A 39 -28.01 -12.46 9.19
N MET A 40 -27.13 -11.46 9.31
CA MET A 40 -27.26 -10.13 8.70
C MET A 40 -28.67 -9.56 8.81
N ASN A 41 -29.26 -9.57 10.00
CA ASN A 41 -30.62 -9.07 10.21
C ASN A 41 -30.85 -7.68 9.57
N PRO A 42 -31.91 -7.48 8.76
CA PRO A 42 -32.18 -6.21 8.08
C PRO A 42 -32.27 -4.98 9.00
N ASP A 43 -32.78 -5.14 10.23
CA ASP A 43 -32.84 -4.02 11.18
C ASP A 43 -31.44 -3.62 11.65
N THR A 44 -30.53 -4.59 11.84
CA THR A 44 -29.13 -4.33 12.15
C THR A 44 -28.41 -3.67 10.97
N ILE A 45 -28.60 -4.17 9.74
CA ILE A 45 -28.10 -3.52 8.51
C ILE A 45 -28.49 -2.04 8.49
N ARG A 46 -29.79 -1.76 8.66
CA ARG A 46 -30.31 -0.39 8.67
C ARG A 46 -29.67 0.45 9.77
N GLN A 47 -29.63 -0.06 11.00
CA GLN A 47 -29.05 0.66 12.14
C GLN A 47 -27.57 0.97 11.95
N GLN A 48 -26.81 0.04 11.36
CA GLN A 48 -25.39 0.21 11.10
C GLN A 48 -25.14 1.25 10.01
N LEU A 49 -25.87 1.21 8.89
CA LEU A 49 -25.78 2.23 7.84
C LEU A 49 -26.19 3.62 8.35
N VAL A 50 -27.25 3.71 9.15
CA VAL A 50 -27.63 4.96 9.83
C VAL A 50 -26.50 5.43 10.75
N ARG A 51 -25.84 4.53 11.47
CA ARG A 51 -24.71 4.85 12.35
C ARG A 51 -23.48 5.34 11.57
N MET A 52 -23.14 4.70 10.45
CA MET A 52 -22.06 5.13 9.55
C MET A 52 -22.36 6.51 8.96
N LYS A 53 -23.61 6.77 8.56
CA LYS A 53 -24.02 8.10 8.09
C LYS A 53 -23.90 9.14 9.19
N LYS A 54 -24.36 8.83 10.41
CA LYS A 54 -24.36 9.77 11.53
C LYS A 54 -22.95 10.08 12.03
N SER A 55 -22.01 9.13 11.94
CA SER A 55 -20.61 9.38 12.31
C SER A 55 -19.91 10.29 11.30
N GLY A 56 -20.29 10.23 10.02
CA GLY A 56 -19.66 11.00 8.95
C GLY A 56 -18.17 10.68 8.81
N THR A 57 -17.82 9.40 8.98
CA THR A 57 -16.43 8.90 8.96
C THR A 57 -16.06 8.20 7.66
N VAL A 58 -17.05 7.77 6.86
CA VAL A 58 -16.85 6.97 5.65
C VAL A 58 -17.75 7.47 4.51
N SER A 59 -17.28 7.31 3.27
CA SER A 59 -18.06 7.62 2.05
C SER A 59 -19.05 6.50 1.70
N GLY A 60 -18.71 5.28 2.09
CA GLY A 60 -19.44 4.08 1.78
C GLY A 60 -18.87 2.86 2.47
N ALA A 61 -19.39 1.69 2.13
CA ALA A 61 -18.95 0.41 2.67
C ALA A 61 -18.74 -0.61 1.54
N VAL A 62 -17.71 -1.44 1.68
CA VAL A 62 -17.53 -2.66 0.90
C VAL A 62 -18.28 -3.77 1.61
N ILE A 63 -19.31 -4.35 1.00
CA ILE A 63 -20.00 -5.50 1.58
C ILE A 63 -19.12 -6.72 1.37
N MET A 64 -18.57 -7.27 2.45
CA MET A 64 -17.63 -8.39 2.41
C MET A 64 -18.21 -9.58 3.18
N ALA A 65 -18.45 -10.69 2.48
CA ALA A 65 -18.80 -11.95 3.10
C ALA A 65 -17.61 -12.47 3.92
N TRP A 66 -17.84 -12.76 5.20
CA TRP A 66 -16.77 -13.19 6.12
C TRP A 66 -17.14 -14.47 6.87
N GLU A 67 -16.22 -14.94 7.71
CA GLU A 67 -16.44 -16.10 8.57
C GLU A 67 -17.64 -15.95 9.50
N GLY A 68 -18.37 -17.05 9.68
CA GLY A 68 -19.48 -17.12 10.63
C GLY A 68 -20.81 -16.64 10.07
N LEU A 69 -20.96 -16.56 8.74
CA LEU A 69 -22.26 -16.43 8.10
C LEU A 69 -23.17 -17.62 8.45
N SER A 70 -24.43 -17.29 8.76
CA SER A 70 -25.52 -18.26 8.99
C SER A 70 -26.42 -18.43 7.77
N ILE A 71 -26.26 -17.55 6.76
CA ILE A 71 -26.88 -17.68 5.44
C ILE A 71 -25.81 -18.10 4.44
N ASP A 72 -26.17 -18.90 3.45
CA ASP A 72 -25.24 -19.32 2.42
C ASP A 72 -24.86 -18.14 1.50
N TYR A 73 -23.56 -17.96 1.27
CA TYR A 73 -23.05 -16.98 0.31
C TYR A 73 -23.62 -17.26 -1.10
N LEU A 74 -24.04 -16.21 -1.81
CA LEU A 74 -24.73 -16.27 -3.11
C LEU A 74 -26.07 -17.03 -3.12
N SER A 75 -26.71 -17.24 -1.96
CA SER A 75 -28.12 -17.65 -1.91
C SER A 75 -29.06 -16.49 -2.25
N ASP A 76 -30.33 -16.78 -2.56
CA ASP A 76 -31.35 -15.73 -2.75
C ASP A 76 -31.47 -14.84 -1.51
N GLU A 77 -31.35 -15.40 -0.30
CA GLU A 77 -31.35 -14.63 0.93
C GLU A 77 -30.14 -13.69 1.03
N TRP A 78 -28.96 -14.10 0.58
CA TRP A 78 -27.79 -13.22 0.48
C TRP A 78 -28.07 -12.02 -0.41
N PHE A 79 -28.59 -12.23 -1.62
CA PHE A 79 -28.91 -11.15 -2.55
C PHE A 79 -30.02 -10.23 -2.02
N ASP A 80 -31.02 -10.77 -1.33
CA ASP A 80 -32.04 -9.97 -0.64
C ASP A 80 -31.42 -9.04 0.43
N ARG A 81 -30.43 -9.53 1.20
CA ARG A 81 -29.70 -8.71 2.19
C ARG A 81 -28.88 -7.63 1.51
N VAL A 82 -28.15 -7.94 0.44
CA VAL A 82 -27.33 -6.97 -0.30
C VAL A 82 -28.22 -5.90 -0.96
N LYS A 83 -29.32 -6.31 -1.59
CA LYS A 83 -30.31 -5.39 -2.19
C LYS A 83 -30.94 -4.47 -1.14
N PHE A 84 -31.31 -5.03 0.02
CA PHE A 84 -31.81 -4.25 1.14
C PHE A 84 -30.77 -3.23 1.65
N ALA A 85 -29.50 -3.66 1.80
CA ALA A 85 -28.41 -2.78 2.20
C ALA A 85 -28.19 -1.64 1.20
N CYS A 86 -28.23 -1.91 -0.11
CA CYS A 86 -28.15 -0.88 -1.16
C CYS A 86 -29.32 0.11 -1.08
N GLY A 87 -30.55 -0.38 -0.84
CA GLY A 87 -31.72 0.46 -0.63
C GLY A 87 -31.60 1.38 0.58
N GLU A 88 -31.07 0.87 1.70
CA GLU A 88 -30.81 1.69 2.89
C GLU A 88 -29.61 2.64 2.70
N ALA A 89 -28.56 2.23 1.99
CA ALA A 89 -27.42 3.07 1.64
C ALA A 89 -27.86 4.27 0.79
N LYS A 90 -28.74 4.04 -0.20
CA LYS A 90 -29.38 5.09 -1.02
C LYS A 90 -30.11 6.12 -0.16
N LYS A 91 -30.93 5.67 0.79
CA LYS A 91 -31.67 6.56 1.73
C LYS A 91 -30.73 7.41 2.59
N ASN A 92 -29.56 6.88 2.92
CA ASN A 92 -28.56 7.54 3.75
C ASN A 92 -27.50 8.33 2.94
N GLY A 93 -27.53 8.26 1.60
CA GLY A 93 -26.51 8.87 0.74
C GLY A 93 -25.12 8.30 0.99
N LEU A 94 -25.04 6.99 1.21
CA LEU A 94 -23.80 6.22 1.29
C LEU A 94 -23.63 5.41 0.00
N LYS A 95 -22.38 5.12 -0.36
CA LYS A 95 -22.02 4.28 -1.50
C LYS A 95 -21.75 2.85 -1.05
N ILE A 96 -21.93 1.92 -1.97
CA ILE A 96 -21.63 0.50 -1.76
C ILE A 96 -20.60 0.07 -2.78
N TRP A 97 -19.61 -0.67 -2.32
CA TRP A 97 -18.75 -1.47 -3.17
C TRP A 97 -19.08 -2.93 -2.92
N LEU A 98 -19.10 -3.73 -3.97
CA LEU A 98 -19.30 -5.17 -3.82
C LEU A 98 -17.93 -5.83 -3.71
N TYR A 99 -17.83 -6.78 -2.80
CA TYR A 99 -16.71 -7.70 -2.76
C TYR A 99 -17.13 -8.97 -3.52
N ASP A 100 -16.35 -9.37 -4.52
CA ASP A 100 -16.72 -10.44 -5.46
C ASP A 100 -16.51 -11.86 -4.92
N GLU A 101 -16.10 -11.99 -3.65
CA GLU A 101 -15.74 -13.27 -3.05
C GLU A 101 -16.28 -13.43 -1.61
N ILE A 102 -16.12 -14.61 -1.02
CA ILE A 102 -16.19 -14.81 0.44
C ILE A 102 -14.79 -15.02 0.98
N ARG A 103 -14.40 -14.21 1.98
CA ARG A 103 -13.02 -14.09 2.45
C ARG A 103 -12.09 -13.64 1.34
N TRP A 104 -11.15 -14.44 0.88
CA TRP A 104 -10.14 -14.18 -0.16
C TRP A 104 -9.56 -15.54 -0.57
N PRO A 105 -8.86 -15.71 -1.70
CA PRO A 105 -8.66 -14.78 -2.80
C PRO A 105 -9.76 -14.89 -3.87
N SER A 106 -10.03 -13.83 -4.62
CA SER A 106 -11.08 -13.78 -5.63
C SER A 106 -10.92 -14.79 -6.77
N GLY A 107 -12.06 -15.24 -7.33
CA GLY A 107 -12.14 -16.04 -8.56
C GLY A 107 -12.81 -17.39 -8.39
N HIS A 108 -13.11 -17.80 -7.16
CA HIS A 108 -13.70 -19.11 -6.87
C HIS A 108 -15.18 -19.05 -6.45
N ALA A 109 -15.67 -17.86 -6.07
CA ALA A 109 -17.04 -17.58 -5.62
C ALA A 109 -17.49 -18.56 -4.53
N GLY A 110 -16.82 -18.59 -3.38
CA GLY A 110 -17.09 -19.56 -2.29
C GLY A 110 -17.00 -21.03 -2.71
N GLY A 111 -16.12 -21.35 -3.68
CA GLY A 111 -15.97 -22.69 -4.24
C GLY A 111 -17.06 -23.10 -5.23
N HIS A 112 -18.03 -22.23 -5.54
CA HIS A 112 -19.09 -22.53 -6.51
C HIS A 112 -18.53 -22.80 -7.92
N VAL A 113 -17.49 -22.06 -8.34
CA VAL A 113 -16.84 -22.26 -9.66
C VAL A 113 -16.37 -23.71 -9.82
N LEU A 114 -15.69 -24.25 -8.81
CA LEU A 114 -15.15 -25.62 -8.88
C LEU A 114 -16.17 -26.71 -8.59
N ARG A 115 -17.20 -26.44 -7.78
CA ARG A 115 -18.29 -27.40 -7.58
C ARG A 115 -19.04 -27.68 -8.88
N GLU A 116 -19.29 -26.64 -9.68
CA GLU A 116 -19.97 -26.76 -10.97
C GLU A 116 -19.01 -27.17 -12.10
N ASN A 117 -17.74 -26.75 -12.03
CA ASN A 117 -16.74 -27.00 -13.07
C ASN A 117 -15.39 -27.46 -12.48
N PRO A 118 -15.26 -28.71 -12.00
CA PRO A 118 -14.03 -29.20 -11.36
C PRO A 118 -12.78 -29.13 -12.26
N ASN A 119 -12.96 -29.12 -13.58
CA ASN A 119 -11.87 -29.04 -14.56
C ASN A 119 -11.19 -27.66 -14.60
N LEU A 120 -11.80 -26.63 -14.02
CA LEU A 120 -11.26 -25.26 -13.92
C LEU A 120 -10.30 -25.07 -12.73
N ARG A 121 -10.01 -26.14 -11.99
CA ARG A 121 -9.04 -26.10 -10.89
C ARG A 121 -7.64 -25.74 -11.39
N ALA A 122 -6.96 -24.88 -10.64
CA ALA A 122 -5.58 -24.49 -10.88
C ALA A 122 -4.66 -25.71 -11.02
N ARG A 123 -3.76 -25.63 -11.99
CA ARG A 123 -2.81 -26.69 -12.33
C ARG A 123 -1.40 -26.14 -12.31
N CYS A 124 -0.46 -27.05 -12.10
CA CYS A 124 0.95 -26.74 -12.06
C CYS A 124 1.70 -27.63 -13.05
N LEU A 125 2.77 -27.08 -13.61
CA LEU A 125 3.75 -27.84 -14.37
C LEU A 125 4.92 -28.18 -13.45
N ALA A 126 5.07 -29.48 -13.16
CA ALA A 126 6.13 -30.02 -12.32
C ALA A 126 7.22 -30.73 -13.13
N GLN A 127 8.31 -31.09 -12.46
CA GLN A 127 9.45 -31.77 -13.06
C GLN A 127 9.97 -32.92 -12.21
N GLU A 128 10.28 -34.03 -12.87
CA GLU A 128 11.17 -35.09 -12.38
C GLU A 128 12.47 -35.12 -13.18
N ILE A 129 13.61 -35.36 -12.50
CA ILE A 129 14.93 -35.46 -13.14
C ILE A 129 15.55 -36.82 -12.85
N HIS A 130 15.77 -37.62 -13.90
CA HIS A 130 16.49 -38.87 -13.82
C HIS A 130 17.95 -38.67 -14.26
N LYS A 131 18.89 -38.92 -13.34
CA LYS A 131 20.34 -38.84 -13.61
C LYS A 131 20.85 -40.16 -14.17
N ILE A 132 21.49 -40.11 -15.32
CA ILE A 132 21.94 -41.27 -16.10
C ILE A 132 23.43 -41.10 -16.36
N SER A 133 24.26 -41.98 -15.80
CA SER A 133 25.70 -41.99 -16.05
C SER A 133 26.10 -43.23 -16.85
N GLY A 134 27.05 -43.04 -17.77
CA GLY A 134 27.60 -44.07 -18.62
C GLY A 134 26.65 -44.54 -19.73
N SER A 135 27.14 -45.43 -20.59
CA SER A 135 26.33 -46.05 -21.63
C SER A 135 25.39 -47.09 -21.05
N LYS A 136 24.07 -46.87 -21.16
CA LYS A 136 23.04 -47.84 -20.70
C LYS A 136 21.71 -47.67 -21.40
N ASN A 137 20.94 -48.75 -21.42
CA ASN A 137 19.52 -48.71 -21.76
C ASN A 137 18.75 -48.03 -20.61
N VAL A 138 18.00 -46.98 -20.95
CA VAL A 138 17.15 -46.22 -20.04
C VAL A 138 15.70 -46.55 -20.35
N ALA A 139 14.96 -46.93 -19.32
CA ALA A 139 13.51 -47.09 -19.34
C ALA A 139 12.96 -46.33 -18.14
N ILE A 140 12.14 -45.31 -18.40
CA ILE A 140 11.53 -44.45 -17.37
C ILE A 140 10.02 -44.52 -17.55
N ASP A 141 9.33 -44.96 -16.51
CA ASP A 141 7.87 -44.91 -16.48
C ASP A 141 7.44 -43.44 -16.34
N LEU A 142 6.60 -42.98 -17.27
CA LEU A 142 6.20 -41.59 -17.30
C LEU A 142 4.99 -41.37 -16.39
N PRO A 143 4.99 -40.30 -15.56
CA PRO A 143 3.80 -39.88 -14.85
C PRO A 143 2.61 -39.67 -15.79
N GLU A 144 1.39 -39.86 -15.28
CA GLU A 144 0.20 -39.49 -16.02
C GLU A 144 0.26 -38.00 -16.41
N LYS A 145 -0.30 -37.66 -17.58
CA LYS A 145 -0.26 -36.29 -18.12
C LYS A 145 1.14 -35.70 -18.27
N THR A 146 2.12 -36.54 -18.63
CA THR A 146 3.44 -36.06 -19.08
C THR A 146 3.27 -35.20 -20.33
N VAL A 147 3.80 -33.98 -20.30
CA VAL A 147 3.70 -33.01 -21.42
C VAL A 147 4.96 -32.99 -22.26
N ALA A 148 6.12 -33.24 -21.66
CA ALA A 148 7.40 -33.20 -22.36
C ALA A 148 8.45 -34.08 -21.68
N VAL A 149 9.31 -34.68 -22.49
CA VAL A 149 10.57 -35.30 -22.02
C VAL A 149 11.72 -34.60 -22.72
N VAL A 150 12.67 -34.09 -21.94
CA VAL A 150 13.86 -33.39 -22.44
C VAL A 150 15.10 -34.12 -21.97
N VAL A 151 15.96 -34.50 -22.90
CA VAL A 151 17.27 -35.09 -22.60
C VAL A 151 18.32 -33.99 -22.68
N SER A 152 19.13 -33.91 -21.64
CA SER A 152 20.21 -32.94 -21.54
C SER A 152 21.48 -33.58 -20.99
N ARG A 153 22.60 -32.86 -21.15
CA ARG A 153 23.88 -33.18 -20.52
C ARG A 153 24.40 -31.96 -19.77
N ARG A 154 25.16 -32.19 -18.70
CA ARG A 154 25.77 -31.08 -17.95
C ARG A 154 27.15 -30.76 -18.50
N GLU A 155 27.39 -29.51 -18.90
CA GLU A 155 28.68 -29.04 -19.40
C GLU A 155 29.03 -27.71 -18.75
N ASN A 156 30.19 -27.62 -18.08
CA ASN A 156 30.69 -26.38 -17.44
C ASN A 156 29.64 -25.69 -16.55
N GLY A 157 28.90 -26.47 -15.76
CA GLY A 157 27.85 -25.98 -14.87
C GLY A 157 26.51 -25.65 -15.53
N ARG A 158 26.40 -25.74 -16.87
CA ARG A 158 25.18 -25.46 -17.65
C ARG A 158 24.49 -26.75 -18.10
N VAL A 159 23.19 -26.65 -18.34
CA VAL A 159 22.38 -27.72 -18.93
C VAL A 159 22.33 -27.54 -20.45
N LYS A 160 22.92 -28.47 -21.21
CA LYS A 160 22.82 -28.48 -22.68
C LYS A 160 21.76 -29.47 -23.13
N ILE A 161 20.67 -28.95 -23.69
CA ILE A 161 19.60 -29.75 -24.29
C ILE A 161 20.13 -30.45 -25.54
N THR A 162 19.96 -31.78 -25.61
CA THR A 162 20.43 -32.60 -26.75
C THR A 162 19.30 -33.16 -27.58
N SER A 163 18.18 -33.50 -26.95
CA SER A 163 16.96 -33.92 -27.62
C SER A 163 15.75 -33.64 -26.73
N TRP A 164 14.56 -33.61 -27.32
CA TRP A 164 13.30 -33.45 -26.61
C TRP A 164 12.17 -34.06 -27.44
N GLY A 165 11.04 -34.33 -26.80
CA GLY A 165 9.82 -34.75 -27.48
C GLY A 165 8.58 -34.13 -26.84
N ASP A 166 7.54 -33.98 -27.64
CA ASP A 166 6.18 -33.73 -27.19
C ASP A 166 5.54 -35.05 -26.76
N TRP A 167 5.10 -35.12 -25.50
CA TRP A 167 4.44 -36.31 -24.94
C TRP A 167 2.99 -36.04 -24.55
N SER A 168 2.48 -34.84 -24.82
CA SER A 168 1.13 -34.40 -24.43
C SER A 168 0.00 -35.23 -25.06
N LYS A 169 0.29 -35.98 -26.14
CA LYS A 169 -0.68 -36.81 -26.88
C LYS A 169 -0.48 -38.32 -26.66
N GLU A 170 0.52 -38.70 -25.88
CA GLU A 170 0.84 -40.11 -25.63
C GLU A 170 -0.11 -40.73 -24.59
N LYS A 171 -0.28 -42.05 -24.62
CA LYS A 171 -1.18 -42.75 -23.69
C LYS A 171 -0.63 -42.73 -22.26
N ASN A 172 -1.53 -42.63 -21.27
CA ASN A 172 -1.16 -42.78 -19.85
C ASN A 172 -0.40 -44.10 -19.61
N GLY A 173 0.64 -44.04 -18.78
CA GLY A 173 1.51 -45.19 -18.50
C GLY A 173 2.52 -45.52 -19.62
N ALA A 174 2.76 -44.60 -20.55
CA ALA A 174 3.84 -44.72 -21.51
C ALA A 174 5.21 -44.79 -20.82
N GLN A 175 6.14 -45.50 -21.43
CA GLN A 175 7.51 -45.61 -20.94
C GLN A 175 8.46 -44.93 -21.91
N PHE A 176 9.26 -43.98 -21.42
CA PHE A 176 10.35 -43.39 -22.18
C PHE A 176 11.51 -44.39 -22.27
N ARG A 177 11.83 -44.83 -23.49
CA ARG A 177 12.94 -45.74 -23.77
C ARG A 177 14.01 -45.02 -24.58
N TRP A 178 15.25 -45.05 -24.08
CA TRP A 178 16.37 -44.37 -24.72
C TRP A 178 17.69 -45.09 -24.46
N GLN A 179 18.54 -45.20 -25.48
CA GLN A 179 19.91 -45.71 -25.34
C GLN A 179 20.83 -44.53 -25.03
N ALA A 180 21.25 -44.41 -23.77
CA ALA A 180 22.24 -43.44 -23.37
C ALA A 180 23.61 -43.83 -23.92
N GLN A 181 24.33 -42.86 -24.49
CA GLN A 181 25.75 -43.00 -24.82
C GLN A 181 26.60 -42.74 -23.58
N ASP A 182 27.89 -43.07 -23.62
CA ASP A 182 28.80 -42.78 -22.52
C ASP A 182 28.83 -41.27 -22.19
N GLY A 183 28.75 -40.93 -20.90
CA GLY A 183 28.64 -39.55 -20.40
C GLY A 183 27.63 -39.37 -19.27
N ASP A 184 27.46 -38.12 -18.83
CA ASP A 184 26.53 -37.72 -17.76
C ASP A 184 25.31 -36.99 -18.32
N TRP A 185 24.18 -37.68 -18.26
CA TRP A 185 22.91 -37.27 -18.84
C TRP A 185 21.85 -37.02 -17.77
N ARG A 186 20.89 -36.18 -18.13
CA ARG A 186 19.65 -35.95 -17.39
C ARG A 186 18.47 -36.13 -18.32
N VAL A 187 17.51 -36.91 -17.89
CA VAL A 187 16.19 -36.99 -18.52
C VAL A 187 15.24 -36.21 -17.63
N HIS A 188 14.77 -35.08 -18.14
CA HIS A 188 13.77 -34.23 -17.50
C HIS A 188 12.40 -34.68 -17.99
N VAL A 189 11.53 -35.06 -17.07
CA VAL A 189 10.13 -35.43 -17.34
C VAL A 189 9.26 -34.32 -16.76
N PHE A 190 8.51 -33.64 -17.61
CA PHE A 190 7.60 -32.57 -17.22
C PHE A 190 6.16 -33.05 -17.33
N TYR A 191 5.36 -32.81 -16.30
CA TYR A 191 3.99 -33.31 -16.22
C TYR A 191 3.07 -32.31 -15.53
N GLU A 192 1.78 -32.40 -15.85
CA GLU A 192 0.72 -31.66 -15.17
C GLU A 192 0.43 -32.31 -13.81
N GLU A 193 0.41 -31.49 -12.76
CA GLU A 193 -0.15 -31.86 -11.47
C GLU A 193 -1.19 -30.84 -10.99
N GLN A 194 -2.02 -31.22 -10.03
CA GLN A 194 -2.99 -30.28 -9.44
C GLN A 194 -2.31 -29.31 -8.49
N CYS A 195 -2.76 -28.05 -8.51
CA CYS A 195 -2.42 -27.09 -7.47
C CYS A 195 -3.00 -27.56 -6.12
N GLN A 196 -2.15 -27.61 -5.10
CA GLN A 196 -2.49 -27.95 -3.72
C GLN A 196 -2.77 -26.71 -2.85
N PHE A 197 -2.77 -25.49 -3.42
CA PHE A 197 -3.14 -24.29 -2.67
C PHE A 197 -4.61 -24.43 -2.30
N LYS A 198 -4.85 -24.63 -1.01
CA LYS A 198 -6.15 -24.98 -0.44
C LYS A 198 -6.18 -24.54 1.02
N PRO A 199 -6.33 -23.23 1.30
CA PRO A 199 -6.65 -22.80 2.65
C PRO A 199 -7.92 -23.51 3.15
N SER A 200 -8.07 -23.64 4.47
CA SER A 200 -9.12 -24.48 5.08
C SER A 200 -10.55 -24.10 4.70
N PHE A 201 -10.76 -22.84 4.33
CA PHE A 201 -12.05 -22.28 3.91
C PHE A 201 -12.31 -22.39 2.40
N LEU A 202 -11.32 -22.84 1.62
CA LEU A 202 -11.43 -22.97 0.17
C LEU A 202 -11.71 -24.43 -0.21
N GLU A 203 -12.99 -24.75 -0.39
CA GLU A 203 -13.40 -26.08 -0.84
C GLU A 203 -12.90 -26.36 -2.27
N GLY A 204 -12.35 -27.55 -2.51
CA GLY A 204 -11.85 -27.94 -3.84
C GLY A 204 -10.48 -27.37 -4.25
N GLY A 205 -9.96 -26.34 -3.58
CA GLY A 205 -8.72 -25.65 -3.94
C GLY A 205 -8.96 -24.41 -4.81
N TYR A 206 -7.91 -23.83 -5.38
CA TYR A 206 -8.03 -22.60 -6.17
C TYR A 206 -8.23 -22.82 -7.68
N VAL A 207 -8.66 -21.78 -8.39
CA VAL A 207 -9.05 -21.78 -9.81
C VAL A 207 -7.90 -21.40 -10.75
N ASP A 208 -7.94 -21.88 -11.99
CA ASP A 208 -6.96 -21.55 -13.04
C ASP A 208 -7.27 -20.20 -13.70
N LEU A 209 -6.73 -19.10 -13.14
CA LEU A 209 -6.94 -17.75 -13.68
C LEU A 209 -6.32 -17.51 -15.08
N LEU A 210 -5.57 -18.47 -15.64
CA LEU A 210 -5.09 -18.41 -17.03
C LEU A 210 -6.15 -18.90 -18.03
N ASN A 211 -7.19 -19.59 -17.54
CA ASN A 211 -8.29 -20.10 -18.34
C ASN A 211 -9.47 -19.10 -18.36
N PRO A 212 -9.86 -18.56 -19.52
CA PRO A 212 -10.93 -17.56 -19.61
C PRO A 212 -12.29 -18.06 -19.12
N GLN A 213 -12.54 -19.38 -19.14
CA GLN A 213 -13.78 -19.96 -18.62
C GLN A 213 -13.97 -19.73 -17.11
N VAL A 214 -12.87 -19.51 -16.37
CA VAL A 214 -12.96 -19.14 -14.95
C VAL A 214 -13.62 -17.78 -14.80
N ALA A 215 -13.19 -16.78 -15.58
CA ALA A 215 -13.77 -15.45 -15.51
C ALA A 215 -15.23 -15.45 -15.97
N GLU A 216 -15.55 -16.15 -17.06
CA GLU A 216 -16.93 -16.32 -17.52
C GLU A 216 -17.83 -16.87 -16.41
N LYS A 217 -17.41 -17.97 -15.78
CA LYS A 217 -18.23 -18.60 -14.73
C LYS A 217 -18.25 -17.79 -13.44
N PHE A 218 -17.15 -17.16 -13.07
CA PHE A 218 -17.07 -16.31 -11.89
C PHE A 218 -17.97 -15.08 -12.04
N ILE A 219 -17.96 -14.41 -13.21
CA ILE A 219 -18.85 -13.28 -13.53
C ILE A 219 -20.31 -13.73 -13.49
N GLU A 220 -20.64 -14.87 -14.11
CA GLU A 220 -22.00 -15.44 -14.09
C GLU A 220 -22.54 -15.62 -12.67
N LEU A 221 -21.73 -16.21 -11.78
CA LEU A 221 -22.12 -16.53 -10.40
C LEU A 221 -22.17 -15.30 -9.48
N THR A 222 -21.36 -14.28 -9.76
CA THR A 222 -21.17 -13.13 -8.87
C THR A 222 -21.70 -11.83 -9.49
N HIS A 223 -20.92 -11.22 -10.38
CA HIS A 223 -21.15 -9.91 -10.96
C HIS A 223 -22.50 -9.81 -11.66
N GLU A 224 -22.77 -10.74 -12.58
CA GLU A 224 -24.00 -10.80 -13.35
C GLU A 224 -25.21 -11.08 -12.44
N ARG A 225 -25.06 -11.97 -11.47
CA ARG A 225 -26.10 -12.26 -10.49
C ARG A 225 -26.44 -11.03 -9.63
N TYR A 226 -25.43 -10.30 -9.13
CA TYR A 226 -25.65 -9.03 -8.43
C TYR A 226 -26.40 -8.02 -9.31
N PHE A 227 -26.03 -7.88 -10.58
CA PHE A 227 -26.71 -6.96 -11.49
C PHE A 227 -28.15 -7.37 -11.76
N GLN A 228 -28.44 -8.66 -11.98
CA GLN A 228 -29.79 -9.16 -12.21
C GLN A 228 -30.73 -8.92 -11.02
N GLU A 229 -30.22 -9.10 -9.80
CA GLU A 229 -31.02 -8.96 -8.58
C GLU A 229 -31.30 -7.50 -8.20
N MET A 230 -30.41 -6.58 -8.59
CA MET A 230 -30.52 -5.17 -8.18
C MET A 230 -29.98 -4.16 -9.21
N PRO A 231 -30.44 -4.19 -10.46
CA PRO A 231 -29.89 -3.37 -11.55
C PRO A 231 -30.06 -1.88 -11.30
N GLU A 232 -31.09 -1.48 -10.54
CA GLU A 232 -31.40 -0.08 -10.23
C GLU A 232 -30.35 0.65 -9.37
N TYR A 233 -29.39 -0.07 -8.78
CA TYR A 233 -28.34 0.49 -7.92
C TYR A 233 -26.99 0.63 -8.60
N PHE A 234 -26.74 -0.06 -9.72
CA PHE A 234 -25.49 0.04 -10.47
C PHE A 234 -25.33 1.42 -11.10
N GLY A 235 -24.10 1.94 -11.12
CA GLY A 235 -23.76 3.30 -11.58
C GLY A 235 -24.29 4.43 -10.69
N SER A 236 -24.99 4.13 -9.58
CA SER A 236 -25.56 5.14 -8.69
C SER A 236 -25.21 4.92 -7.21
N VAL A 237 -25.58 3.78 -6.63
CA VAL A 237 -25.27 3.40 -5.24
C VAL A 237 -24.07 2.47 -5.21
N VAL A 238 -24.07 1.46 -6.09
CA VAL A 238 -22.91 0.60 -6.34
C VAL A 238 -21.97 1.35 -7.27
N GLU A 239 -20.74 1.60 -6.82
CA GLU A 239 -19.74 2.37 -7.58
C GLU A 239 -18.57 1.53 -8.07
N ALA A 240 -18.27 0.44 -7.37
CA ALA A 240 -17.15 -0.41 -7.71
C ALA A 240 -17.33 -1.84 -7.22
N ILE A 241 -16.56 -2.73 -7.81
CA ILE A 241 -16.32 -4.10 -7.33
C ILE A 241 -14.84 -4.23 -6.99
N ILE A 242 -14.56 -4.87 -5.86
CA ILE A 242 -13.20 -5.26 -5.47
C ILE A 242 -12.98 -6.71 -5.89
N THR A 243 -11.86 -6.94 -6.57
CA THR A 243 -11.26 -8.25 -6.74
C THR A 243 -9.95 -8.29 -5.96
N ASP A 244 -9.90 -9.17 -4.97
CA ASP A 244 -8.93 -9.16 -3.88
C ASP A 244 -8.02 -10.38 -3.93
N GLU A 245 -6.74 -10.12 -3.77
CA GLU A 245 -5.63 -11.05 -3.89
C GLU A 245 -5.71 -12.04 -5.09
N PRO A 246 -6.18 -11.67 -6.31
CA PRO A 246 -6.14 -12.62 -7.42
C PRO A 246 -4.68 -12.91 -7.79
N GLY A 247 -4.37 -14.18 -8.03
CA GLY A 247 -2.99 -14.59 -8.32
C GLY A 247 -2.86 -15.96 -8.95
N LEU A 248 -1.70 -16.22 -9.53
CA LEU A 248 -1.32 -17.49 -10.15
C LEU A 248 -0.83 -18.48 -9.09
N TYR A 249 -1.69 -18.81 -8.12
CA TYR A 249 -1.35 -19.74 -7.05
C TYR A 249 -0.96 -21.12 -7.63
N CYS A 250 0.24 -21.56 -7.30
CA CYS A 250 0.84 -22.79 -7.77
C CYS A 250 1.62 -23.47 -6.64
N ASN A 251 2.10 -24.69 -6.85
CA ASN A 251 2.91 -25.47 -5.90
C ASN A 251 4.33 -24.87 -5.76
N LEU A 252 4.39 -23.64 -5.23
CA LEU A 252 5.60 -22.88 -4.98
C LEU A 252 5.49 -22.17 -3.62
N LYS A 253 6.64 -21.90 -2.99
CA LYS A 253 6.69 -21.17 -1.70
C LYS A 253 6.14 -19.75 -1.87
N PRO A 254 5.49 -19.17 -0.83
CA PRO A 254 5.53 -19.56 0.57
C PRO A 254 4.37 -20.48 1.03
N PHE A 255 3.32 -20.67 0.25
CA PHE A 255 2.07 -21.23 0.76
C PHE A 255 1.97 -22.77 0.79
N MET A 256 3.00 -23.52 0.35
CA MET A 256 2.78 -24.88 -0.16
C MET A 256 3.85 -25.96 0.10
N ILE A 257 3.38 -27.22 0.00
CA ILE A 257 4.02 -28.49 0.44
C ILE A 257 5.00 -29.08 -0.60
N ASN A 258 4.81 -28.86 -1.91
CA ASN A 258 5.71 -29.35 -2.96
C ASN A 258 6.43 -28.16 -3.64
N PRO A 259 7.60 -27.72 -3.16
CA PRO A 259 8.32 -26.60 -3.78
C PRO A 259 8.97 -27.05 -5.09
N GLY A 260 8.37 -26.71 -6.24
CA GLY A 260 9.01 -27.07 -7.50
C GLY A 260 8.20 -26.96 -8.78
N ALA A 261 7.02 -26.34 -8.78
CA ALA A 261 6.19 -26.24 -9.97
C ALA A 261 5.85 -24.79 -10.33
N VAL A 262 5.44 -24.57 -11.59
CA VAL A 262 5.01 -23.25 -12.10
C VAL A 262 3.54 -23.28 -12.52
N PRO A 263 2.85 -22.13 -12.61
CA PRO A 263 1.48 -22.06 -13.12
C PRO A 263 1.34 -22.70 -14.50
N PHE A 264 0.25 -23.45 -14.72
CA PHE A 264 -0.01 -24.15 -15.97
C PHE A 264 -1.49 -24.18 -16.31
N THR A 265 -1.79 -24.08 -17.61
CA THR A 265 -3.13 -24.28 -18.17
C THR A 265 -3.01 -25.17 -19.42
N PRO A 266 -3.99 -26.02 -19.77
CA PRO A 266 -3.83 -27.05 -20.81
C PRO A 266 -3.41 -26.55 -22.18
N ASP A 267 -3.84 -25.35 -22.58
CA ASP A 267 -3.52 -24.74 -23.86
C ASP A 267 -2.30 -23.80 -23.83
N LEU A 268 -1.54 -23.82 -22.71
CA LEU A 268 -0.39 -22.93 -22.51
C LEU A 268 0.62 -23.01 -23.65
N PHE A 269 0.98 -24.21 -24.11
CA PHE A 269 2.02 -24.36 -25.13
C PHE A 269 1.58 -23.84 -26.50
N ASP A 270 0.32 -24.05 -26.87
CA ASP A 270 -0.23 -23.58 -28.14
C ASP A 270 -0.32 -22.05 -28.14
N LYS A 271 -0.94 -21.46 -27.11
CA LYS A 271 -1.00 -20.01 -26.94
C LYS A 271 0.37 -19.36 -26.82
N PHE A 272 1.31 -20.04 -26.14
CA PHE A 272 2.68 -19.57 -26.05
C PHE A 272 3.36 -19.58 -27.42
N TYR A 273 3.19 -20.63 -28.20
CA TYR A 273 3.74 -20.72 -29.56
C TYR A 273 3.18 -19.60 -30.45
N GLU A 274 1.87 -19.34 -30.39
CA GLU A 274 1.23 -18.24 -31.13
C GLU A 274 1.83 -16.87 -30.75
N LYS A 275 2.00 -16.62 -29.45
CA LYS A 275 2.48 -15.31 -28.94
C LYS A 275 4.00 -15.13 -29.09
N LYS A 276 4.80 -16.20 -28.95
CA LYS A 276 6.27 -16.15 -28.83
C LYS A 276 7.03 -16.80 -29.98
N ASN A 277 6.35 -17.57 -30.83
CA ASN A 277 6.89 -18.19 -32.05
C ASN A 277 8.04 -19.19 -31.81
N TYR A 278 7.95 -19.96 -30.73
CA TYR A 278 8.75 -21.16 -30.50
C TYR A 278 8.05 -22.11 -29.53
N ASP A 279 8.40 -23.40 -29.58
CA ASP A 279 7.85 -24.40 -28.68
C ASP A 279 8.58 -24.37 -27.33
N LEU A 280 7.86 -23.95 -26.28
CA LEU A 280 8.41 -23.86 -24.93
C LEU A 280 8.84 -25.21 -24.36
N ARG A 281 8.22 -26.33 -24.78
CA ARG A 281 8.50 -27.68 -24.24
C ARG A 281 9.96 -28.07 -24.36
N ARG A 282 10.60 -27.70 -25.48
CA ARG A 282 12.04 -27.87 -25.70
C ARG A 282 12.88 -27.21 -24.61
N TYR A 283 12.44 -26.06 -24.13
CA TYR A 283 13.21 -25.14 -23.29
C TYR A 283 12.75 -25.13 -21.82
N LEU A 284 11.80 -25.99 -21.42
CA LEU A 284 11.33 -26.10 -20.05
C LEU A 284 12.44 -26.22 -18.99
N PRO A 285 13.58 -26.93 -19.23
CA PRO A 285 14.66 -26.95 -18.25
C PRO A 285 15.18 -25.56 -17.86
N ALA A 286 14.99 -24.53 -18.70
CA ALA A 286 15.38 -23.16 -18.38
C ALA A 286 14.65 -22.59 -17.15
N LEU A 287 13.43 -23.03 -16.85
CA LEU A 287 12.67 -22.51 -15.70
C LEU A 287 13.25 -23.03 -14.36
N TRP A 288 13.86 -24.22 -14.36
CA TRP A 288 14.49 -24.83 -13.17
C TRP A 288 16.01 -24.68 -13.14
N GLU A 289 16.68 -24.56 -14.28
CA GLU A 289 18.14 -24.60 -14.37
C GLU A 289 18.67 -23.60 -15.42
N ASN A 290 19.96 -23.30 -15.32
CA ASN A 290 20.66 -22.49 -16.32
C ASN A 290 21.02 -23.33 -17.56
N ILE A 291 20.36 -23.06 -18.68
CA ILE A 291 20.62 -23.71 -19.98
C ILE A 291 21.63 -22.95 -20.86
N GLY A 292 22.32 -21.96 -20.30
CA GLY A 292 23.21 -21.05 -21.02
C GLY A 292 22.51 -19.76 -21.42
N ASP A 293 22.99 -19.10 -22.47
CA ASP A 293 22.61 -17.72 -22.78
C ASP A 293 21.10 -17.57 -23.10
N GLU A 294 20.42 -18.65 -23.50
CA GLU A 294 18.98 -18.68 -23.78
C GLU A 294 18.10 -18.57 -22.52
N THR A 295 18.64 -18.87 -21.34
CA THR A 295 17.89 -18.92 -20.07
C THR A 295 17.10 -17.63 -19.82
N ALA A 296 17.78 -16.49 -19.97
CA ALA A 296 17.17 -15.18 -19.73
C ALA A 296 15.98 -14.90 -20.67
N ALA A 297 16.11 -15.25 -21.95
CA ALA A 297 15.03 -15.05 -22.92
C ALA A 297 13.83 -15.96 -22.63
N VAL A 298 14.08 -17.24 -22.31
CA VAL A 298 13.00 -18.21 -22.05
C VAL A 298 12.21 -17.82 -20.80
N ARG A 299 12.90 -17.47 -19.69
CA ARG A 299 12.23 -17.04 -18.45
C ARG A 299 11.48 -15.73 -18.65
N ALA A 300 12.09 -14.75 -19.33
CA ALA A 300 11.43 -13.49 -19.65
C ALA A 300 10.13 -13.70 -20.45
N ASP A 301 10.17 -14.56 -21.45
CA ASP A 301 9.00 -14.86 -22.28
C ASP A 301 7.92 -15.63 -21.53
N PHE A 302 8.30 -16.54 -20.63
CA PHE A 302 7.38 -17.29 -19.80
C PHE A 302 6.60 -16.35 -18.86
N TYR A 303 7.27 -15.52 -18.07
CA TYR A 303 6.59 -14.61 -17.15
C TYR A 303 5.84 -13.48 -17.86
N ASP A 304 6.33 -12.99 -19.00
CA ASP A 304 5.55 -12.04 -19.84
C ASP A 304 4.30 -12.69 -20.44
N PHE A 305 4.38 -13.96 -20.85
CA PHE A 305 3.20 -14.71 -21.29
C PHE A 305 2.18 -14.88 -20.16
N LEU A 306 2.63 -15.30 -18.96
CA LEU A 306 1.76 -15.46 -17.79
C LEU A 306 1.04 -14.16 -17.43
N ALA A 307 1.76 -13.04 -17.35
CA ALA A 307 1.16 -11.74 -17.02
C ALA A 307 0.06 -11.33 -18.00
N LYS A 308 0.34 -11.47 -19.31
CA LYS A 308 -0.64 -11.15 -20.36
C LYS A 308 -1.83 -12.09 -20.33
N GLN A 309 -1.58 -13.39 -20.24
CA GLN A 309 -2.63 -14.39 -20.23
C GLN A 309 -3.55 -14.23 -19.01
N PHE A 310 -2.98 -13.99 -17.82
CA PHE A 310 -3.75 -13.70 -16.60
C PHE A 310 -4.60 -12.43 -16.77
N GLY A 311 -3.99 -11.34 -17.21
CA GLY A 311 -4.70 -10.08 -17.42
C GLY A 311 -5.83 -10.20 -18.45
N GLU A 312 -5.58 -10.82 -19.60
CA GLU A 312 -6.56 -11.00 -20.69
C GLU A 312 -7.67 -12.01 -20.34
N SER A 313 -7.35 -13.06 -19.58
CA SER A 313 -8.31 -14.14 -19.30
C SER A 313 -9.18 -13.89 -18.08
N TYR A 314 -8.70 -13.10 -17.12
CA TYR A 314 -9.40 -12.90 -15.84
C TYR A 314 -9.73 -11.43 -15.57
N LEU A 315 -8.72 -10.56 -15.52
CA LEU A 315 -8.95 -9.16 -15.08
C LEU A 315 -9.64 -8.30 -16.14
N GLN A 316 -9.29 -8.47 -17.42
CA GLN A 316 -9.90 -7.70 -18.51
C GLN A 316 -11.40 -7.99 -18.65
N PRO A 317 -11.89 -9.25 -18.61
CA PRO A 317 -13.32 -9.53 -18.55
C PRO A 317 -14.05 -8.81 -17.40
N LEU A 318 -13.47 -8.83 -16.19
CA LEU A 318 -14.04 -8.13 -15.03
C LEU A 318 -14.09 -6.62 -15.25
N GLN A 319 -13.00 -6.03 -15.75
CA GLN A 319 -12.93 -4.59 -16.05
C GLN A 319 -13.96 -4.19 -17.10
N ASN A 320 -14.07 -4.97 -18.18
CA ASN A 320 -15.03 -4.72 -19.26
C ASN A 320 -16.47 -4.80 -18.72
N TRP A 321 -16.77 -5.83 -17.94
CA TRP A 321 -18.09 -5.99 -17.34
C TRP A 321 -18.42 -4.80 -16.43
N CYS A 322 -17.50 -4.37 -15.56
CA CYS A 322 -17.69 -3.18 -14.72
C CYS A 322 -17.98 -1.92 -15.57
N ALA A 323 -17.21 -1.71 -16.65
CA ALA A 323 -17.38 -0.57 -17.55
C ALA A 323 -18.73 -0.60 -18.29
N GLU A 324 -19.22 -1.77 -18.69
CA GLU A 324 -20.54 -1.93 -19.32
C GLU A 324 -21.71 -1.62 -18.38
N HIS A 325 -21.47 -1.65 -17.06
CA HIS A 325 -22.46 -1.41 -16.01
C HIS A 325 -22.23 -0.10 -15.25
N ASP A 326 -21.46 0.83 -15.83
CA ASP A 326 -21.16 2.17 -15.28
C ASP A 326 -20.52 2.16 -13.87
N ILE A 327 -19.75 1.12 -13.55
CA ILE A 327 -19.01 1.00 -12.29
C ILE A 327 -17.51 0.73 -12.53
N GLN A 328 -16.70 0.71 -11.48
CA GLN A 328 -15.24 0.61 -11.57
C GLN A 328 -14.71 -0.70 -10.98
N LEU A 329 -13.61 -1.22 -11.53
CA LEU A 329 -12.89 -2.34 -10.93
C LEU A 329 -11.73 -1.84 -10.04
N ASN A 330 -11.68 -2.30 -8.80
CA ASN A 330 -10.53 -2.19 -7.91
C ASN A 330 -9.84 -3.55 -7.83
N VAL A 331 -8.55 -3.60 -8.17
CA VAL A 331 -7.71 -4.80 -8.07
C VAL A 331 -6.68 -4.59 -6.97
N GLN A 332 -6.63 -5.52 -6.03
CA GLN A 332 -5.60 -5.64 -4.99
C GLN A 332 -4.81 -6.94 -5.23
N PRO A 333 -3.66 -6.89 -5.93
CA PRO A 333 -2.94 -8.12 -6.29
C PRO A 333 -2.24 -8.73 -5.07
N VAL A 334 -2.14 -10.06 -5.02
CA VAL A 334 -1.46 -10.75 -3.91
C VAL A 334 0.06 -10.53 -3.91
N HIS A 335 0.65 -10.21 -2.75
CA HIS A 335 2.11 -10.27 -2.53
C HIS A 335 3.00 -9.37 -3.42
N GLU A 336 2.57 -8.15 -3.67
CA GLU A 336 3.33 -7.16 -4.42
C GLU A 336 4.51 -6.53 -3.64
N GLU A 337 4.71 -6.87 -2.36
CA GLU A 337 5.77 -6.30 -1.51
C GLU A 337 7.18 -6.73 -1.91
N THR A 338 7.30 -7.80 -2.70
CA THR A 338 8.59 -8.27 -3.23
C THR A 338 8.51 -8.41 -4.74
N MET A 339 9.61 -8.07 -5.43
CA MET A 339 9.65 -8.27 -6.88
C MET A 339 9.52 -9.75 -7.27
N LYS A 340 9.99 -10.64 -6.40
CA LYS A 340 9.96 -12.10 -6.63
C LYS A 340 8.53 -12.64 -6.65
N TYR A 341 7.75 -12.37 -5.60
CA TYR A 341 6.38 -12.87 -5.54
C TYR A 341 5.49 -12.20 -6.58
N ASP A 342 5.73 -10.91 -6.89
CA ASP A 342 5.16 -10.24 -8.06
C ASP A 342 5.35 -11.07 -9.35
N ALA A 343 6.59 -11.48 -9.62
CA ALA A 343 6.89 -12.27 -10.81
C ALA A 343 6.24 -13.67 -10.80
N PHE A 344 6.15 -14.34 -9.64
CA PHE A 344 5.55 -15.67 -9.56
C PHE A 344 4.02 -15.66 -9.64
N LEU A 345 3.38 -14.70 -8.97
CA LEU A 345 1.93 -14.68 -8.77
C LEU A 345 1.20 -13.81 -9.80
N GLN A 346 1.88 -12.82 -10.41
CA GLN A 346 1.29 -11.95 -11.43
C GLN A 346 2.06 -11.97 -12.75
N GLY A 347 3.30 -12.46 -12.77
CA GLY A 347 4.19 -12.32 -13.91
C GLY A 347 4.80 -10.92 -14.00
N ASP A 348 3.99 -9.86 -14.07
CA ASP A 348 4.40 -8.45 -14.09
C ASP A 348 3.32 -7.50 -13.53
N TYR A 349 3.61 -6.85 -12.40
CA TYR A 349 2.73 -5.88 -11.75
C TYR A 349 2.19 -4.78 -12.70
N PHE A 350 3.03 -4.13 -13.50
CA PHE A 350 2.57 -3.03 -14.35
C PHE A 350 1.69 -3.51 -15.50
N GLN A 351 1.92 -4.72 -16.02
CA GLN A 351 1.04 -5.31 -17.02
C GLN A 351 -0.30 -5.76 -16.43
N VAL A 352 -0.33 -6.24 -15.19
CA VAL A 352 -1.57 -6.66 -14.53
C VAL A 352 -2.39 -5.46 -14.08
N MET A 353 -1.76 -4.44 -13.49
CA MET A 353 -2.47 -3.29 -12.95
C MET A 353 -3.08 -2.34 -13.99
N GLN A 354 -2.80 -2.53 -15.29
CA GLN A 354 -3.48 -1.77 -16.34
C GLN A 354 -4.98 -2.06 -16.42
N TYR A 355 -5.40 -3.24 -15.96
CA TYR A 355 -6.80 -3.68 -15.91
C TYR A 355 -7.54 -3.18 -14.66
N SER A 356 -6.88 -2.40 -13.81
CA SER A 356 -7.46 -1.83 -12.59
C SER A 356 -7.86 -0.36 -12.80
N ASP A 357 -9.14 -0.02 -12.59
CA ASP A 357 -9.63 1.36 -12.70
C ASP A 357 -9.30 2.18 -11.46
N LEU A 358 -9.39 1.54 -10.31
CA LEU A 358 -9.00 2.07 -9.01
C LEU A 358 -7.78 1.27 -8.56
N GLN A 359 -6.60 1.87 -8.66
CA GLN A 359 -5.35 1.19 -8.31
C GLN A 359 -5.36 0.85 -6.81
N GLY A 360 -5.17 -0.42 -6.47
CA GLY A 360 -5.14 -0.94 -5.11
C GLY A 360 -3.76 -1.48 -4.72
N CYS A 361 -3.51 -1.51 -3.42
CA CYS A 361 -2.37 -2.18 -2.78
C CYS A 361 -2.66 -2.34 -1.29
N ASP A 362 -1.93 -3.22 -0.61
CA ASP A 362 -2.27 -3.53 0.78
C ASP A 362 -1.13 -3.21 1.75
N GLU A 363 -1.48 -2.63 2.90
CA GLU A 363 -0.61 -2.51 4.07
C GLU A 363 -1.39 -3.02 5.29
N VAL A 364 -1.64 -4.33 5.26
CA VAL A 364 -2.31 -5.10 6.30
C VAL A 364 -1.29 -5.74 7.23
N TYR A 365 -1.63 -5.91 8.51
CA TYR A 365 -0.90 -6.61 9.59
C TYR A 365 0.51 -6.13 9.98
N HIS A 366 1.24 -5.41 9.13
CA HIS A 366 2.59 -4.94 9.41
C HIS A 366 2.75 -3.50 8.95
N TRP A 367 3.52 -2.70 9.72
CA TRP A 367 3.97 -1.38 9.29
C TRP A 367 5.47 -1.45 9.04
N ASP A 368 5.87 -1.84 7.84
CA ASP A 368 7.27 -1.83 7.44
C ASP A 368 7.57 -0.54 6.68
N LYS A 369 8.23 0.41 7.34
CA LYS A 369 8.61 1.70 6.75
C LYS A 369 9.52 1.58 5.52
N SER A 370 10.12 0.42 5.29
CA SER A 370 10.95 0.08 4.12
C SER A 370 10.16 -0.52 2.96
N ASN A 371 8.88 -0.87 3.16
CA ASN A 371 8.01 -1.36 2.10
C ASN A 371 7.84 -0.29 1.00
N LEU A 372 7.89 -0.75 -0.25
CA LEU A 372 7.80 0.09 -1.45
C LEU A 372 6.47 -0.09 -2.18
N THR A 373 5.59 -1.00 -1.75
CA THR A 373 4.27 -1.25 -2.32
C THR A 373 3.45 0.02 -2.58
N PRO A 374 3.31 0.97 -1.62
CA PRO A 374 2.57 2.21 -1.87
C PRO A 374 3.18 3.05 -3.01
N LYS A 375 4.50 2.99 -3.17
CA LYS A 375 5.22 3.69 -4.24
C LYS A 375 5.13 2.96 -5.58
N LEU A 376 5.04 1.62 -5.55
CA LEU A 376 4.80 0.80 -6.73
C LEU A 376 3.40 1.08 -7.30
N ALA A 377 2.37 1.07 -6.45
CA ALA A 377 1.00 1.40 -6.81
C ALA A 377 0.86 2.84 -7.33
N SER A 378 1.45 3.82 -6.65
CA SER A 378 1.41 5.21 -7.14
C SER A 378 2.21 5.39 -8.43
N SER A 379 3.29 4.63 -8.64
CA SER A 379 4.01 4.64 -9.91
C SER A 379 3.15 4.10 -11.05
N ALA A 380 2.44 2.98 -10.84
CA ALA A 380 1.51 2.43 -11.82
C ALA A 380 0.39 3.42 -12.13
N ALA A 381 -0.23 4.03 -11.11
CA ALA A 381 -1.26 5.03 -11.28
C ALA A 381 -0.79 6.26 -12.08
N HIS A 382 0.35 6.85 -11.71
CA HIS A 382 0.91 7.98 -12.42
C HIS A 382 1.22 7.63 -13.88
N LEU A 383 1.83 6.46 -14.12
CA LEU A 383 2.12 5.99 -15.46
C LEU A 383 0.81 5.78 -16.23
N MET A 384 -0.21 5.15 -15.68
CA MET A 384 -1.47 4.85 -16.38
C MET A 384 -2.42 6.07 -16.48
N GLY A 385 -2.08 7.17 -15.80
CA GLY A 385 -2.93 8.36 -15.72
C GLY A 385 -4.18 8.14 -14.86
N LYS A 386 -4.11 7.24 -13.89
CA LYS A 386 -5.17 6.99 -12.91
C LYS A 386 -5.03 8.00 -11.77
N LYS A 387 -6.16 8.57 -11.34
CA LYS A 387 -6.21 9.63 -10.31
C LYS A 387 -6.10 9.05 -8.91
N TYR A 388 -6.78 7.94 -8.66
CA TYR A 388 -6.93 7.37 -7.33
C TYR A 388 -6.01 6.17 -7.12
N VAL A 389 -5.36 6.18 -5.96
CA VAL A 389 -4.52 5.09 -5.45
C VAL A 389 -5.05 4.77 -4.07
N TYR A 390 -5.79 3.68 -3.99
CA TYR A 390 -6.34 3.15 -2.76
C TYR A 390 -5.32 2.24 -2.08
N CYS A 391 -5.44 2.15 -0.76
CA CYS A 391 -4.71 1.16 0.01
C CYS A 391 -5.62 0.52 1.06
N GLU A 392 -5.71 -0.80 1.09
CA GLU A 392 -6.29 -1.51 2.24
C GLU A 392 -5.34 -1.37 3.44
N VAL A 393 -5.89 -0.94 4.58
CA VAL A 393 -5.08 -0.64 5.75
C VAL A 393 -5.86 -0.90 7.05
N PHE A 394 -5.11 -1.14 8.13
CA PHE A 394 -5.56 -1.37 9.51
C PHE A 394 -6.13 -2.76 9.83
N GLY A 395 -6.24 -3.64 8.85
CA GLY A 395 -6.56 -5.05 9.07
C GLY A 395 -5.43 -5.78 9.78
N ALA A 396 -5.74 -6.65 10.75
CA ALA A 396 -4.79 -7.49 11.48
C ALA A 396 -3.65 -6.74 12.22
N TYR A 397 -3.84 -5.44 12.52
CA TYR A 397 -2.91 -4.64 13.34
C TYR A 397 -3.03 -4.87 14.85
N GLY A 398 -4.06 -5.58 15.29
CA GLY A 398 -4.32 -5.85 16.70
C GLY A 398 -5.28 -4.84 17.36
N TRP A 399 -5.85 -5.25 18.49
CA TRP A 399 -6.75 -4.42 19.30
C TRP A 399 -6.07 -3.24 20.00
N ASP A 400 -4.74 -3.11 19.89
CA ASP A 400 -3.94 -2.01 20.43
C ASP A 400 -3.71 -0.88 19.42
N LEU A 401 -4.20 -1.01 18.19
CA LEU A 401 -4.10 0.03 17.17
C LEU A 401 -4.76 1.33 17.64
N SER A 402 -3.95 2.36 17.91
CA SER A 402 -4.40 3.68 18.31
C SER A 402 -4.58 4.62 17.11
N LEU A 403 -5.45 5.64 17.24
CA LEU A 403 -5.60 6.67 16.21
C LEU A 403 -4.29 7.40 15.87
N SER A 404 -3.35 7.50 16.83
CA SER A 404 -2.02 8.07 16.58
C SER A 404 -1.17 7.17 15.67
N LYS A 405 -1.24 5.85 15.84
CA LYS A 405 -0.55 4.89 14.97
C LYS A 405 -1.21 4.86 13.59
N MET A 406 -2.55 4.91 13.53
CA MET A 406 -3.29 5.02 12.26
C MET A 406 -2.88 6.26 11.45
N LYS A 407 -2.73 7.41 12.12
CA LYS A 407 -2.20 8.63 11.47
C LYS A 407 -0.79 8.42 10.93
N ALA A 408 0.11 7.83 11.72
CA ALA A 408 1.50 7.62 11.31
C ALA A 408 1.62 6.74 10.05
N ILE A 409 0.82 5.67 9.99
CA ILE A 409 0.75 4.77 8.84
C ILE A 409 0.17 5.51 7.63
N SER A 410 -0.94 6.25 7.82
CA SER A 410 -1.57 7.04 6.74
C SER A 410 -0.62 8.07 6.14
N ASP A 411 0.16 8.77 6.97
CA ASP A 411 1.14 9.76 6.49
C ASP A 411 2.27 9.11 5.69
N TRP A 412 2.68 7.89 6.09
CA TRP A 412 3.69 7.12 5.38
C TRP A 412 3.18 6.61 4.02
N LEU A 413 1.90 6.21 3.93
CA LEU A 413 1.22 5.87 2.68
C LEU A 413 1.10 7.11 1.76
N PHE A 414 0.57 8.21 2.30
CA PHE A 414 0.33 9.45 1.55
C PHE A 414 1.61 10.06 1.00
N VAL A 415 2.70 10.07 1.76
CA VAL A 415 3.99 10.60 1.27
C VAL A 415 4.59 9.75 0.14
N ARG A 416 4.10 8.52 -0.07
CA ARG A 416 4.49 7.62 -1.17
C ARG A 416 3.53 7.63 -2.35
N GLY A 417 2.47 8.45 -2.29
CA GLY A 417 1.56 8.69 -3.41
C GLY A 417 0.24 7.93 -3.34
N VAL A 418 -0.02 7.13 -2.29
CA VAL A 418 -1.40 6.74 -1.96
C VAL A 418 -2.20 8.02 -1.72
N ASN A 419 -3.49 8.02 -2.07
CA ASN A 419 -4.35 9.18 -1.85
C ASN A 419 -5.79 8.83 -1.46
N ARG A 420 -6.14 7.55 -1.36
CA ARG A 420 -7.39 7.03 -0.81
C ARG A 420 -7.09 5.88 0.14
N LEU A 421 -7.89 5.72 1.19
CA LEU A 421 -7.75 4.61 2.14
C LEU A 421 -9.01 3.74 2.12
N GLN A 422 -8.81 2.42 2.18
CA GLN A 422 -9.84 1.40 2.42
C GLN A 422 -9.60 0.87 3.83
N LEU A 423 -10.51 1.16 4.76
CA LEU A 423 -10.32 0.77 6.17
C LEU A 423 -10.76 -0.68 6.36
N SER A 424 -9.88 -1.52 6.89
CA SER A 424 -10.16 -2.91 7.25
C SER A 424 -10.26 -3.01 8.78
N GLY A 425 -11.44 -3.06 9.41
CA GLY A 425 -12.77 -2.72 8.87
C GLY A 425 -13.86 -2.65 9.97
N PHE A 426 -15.12 -2.57 9.58
CA PHE A 426 -16.29 -2.56 10.47
C PHE A 426 -16.89 -3.96 10.56
N TYR A 427 -17.02 -4.49 11.78
CA TYR A 427 -17.57 -5.82 11.98
C TYR A 427 -19.09 -5.73 12.17
N PHE A 428 -19.81 -6.61 11.49
CA PHE A 428 -21.27 -6.68 11.60
C PHE A 428 -21.70 -7.05 13.02
N SER A 429 -21.16 -8.12 13.60
CA SER A 429 -21.31 -8.44 15.03
C SER A 429 -19.99 -8.20 15.79
N ASP A 430 -19.83 -8.64 17.04
CA ASP A 430 -18.55 -8.92 17.74
C ASP A 430 -18.71 -9.95 18.89
N ASP A 431 -19.84 -10.67 18.89
CA ASP A 431 -20.33 -11.51 19.98
C ASP A 431 -19.58 -12.85 20.09
N ASN A 432 -18.43 -12.81 20.79
CA ASN A 432 -17.70 -13.96 21.37
C ASN A 432 -17.25 -15.10 20.44
N SER A 433 -17.43 -14.97 19.13
CA SER A 433 -16.93 -15.89 18.13
C SER A 433 -15.40 -15.77 17.91
N ASN A 434 -14.80 -16.82 17.34
CA ASN A 434 -13.37 -16.84 17.00
C ASN A 434 -12.98 -15.77 15.95
N TRP A 435 -13.92 -15.31 15.13
CA TRP A 435 -13.62 -14.44 13.99
C TRP A 435 -13.26 -12.98 14.39
N ARG A 436 -13.66 -12.50 15.59
CA ARG A 436 -13.18 -11.20 16.11
C ARG A 436 -11.65 -11.16 16.35
N MET A 437 -11.01 -12.33 16.32
CA MET A 437 -9.57 -12.52 16.48
C MET A 437 -8.85 -12.79 15.15
N GLU A 438 -9.57 -12.95 14.03
CA GLU A 438 -8.95 -13.25 12.73
C GLU A 438 -8.22 -12.02 12.16
N VAL A 439 -8.90 -10.86 12.07
CA VAL A 439 -8.34 -9.62 11.46
C VAL A 439 -8.55 -8.38 12.35
N PRO A 440 -8.12 -8.37 13.64
CA PRO A 440 -8.39 -7.26 14.55
C PRO A 440 -7.63 -5.96 14.16
N PRO A 441 -8.16 -4.77 14.50
CA PRO A 441 -9.38 -4.53 15.26
C PRO A 441 -10.61 -4.27 14.38
N SER A 442 -11.80 -4.44 14.97
CA SER A 442 -12.96 -3.70 14.45
C SER A 442 -12.77 -2.21 14.72
N LEU A 443 -12.94 -1.37 13.69
CA LEU A 443 -12.92 0.09 13.83
C LEU A 443 -14.32 0.68 14.09
N PHE A 444 -15.33 -0.17 14.28
CA PHE A 444 -16.72 0.25 14.39
C PHE A 444 -17.14 0.54 15.84
N TYR A 445 -18.45 0.60 16.13
CA TYR A 445 -18.97 1.11 17.40
C TYR A 445 -18.59 0.31 18.64
N GLN A 446 -18.11 -0.92 18.46
CA GLN A 446 -17.59 -1.79 19.51
C GLN A 446 -16.23 -1.30 20.02
N ASN A 447 -15.51 -0.53 19.20
CA ASN A 447 -14.21 0.05 19.54
C ASN A 447 -14.37 1.25 20.48
N THR A 448 -13.58 1.30 21.54
CA THR A 448 -13.54 2.42 22.50
C THR A 448 -13.21 3.75 21.84
N GLN A 449 -12.51 3.72 20.70
CA GLN A 449 -12.09 4.90 19.94
C GLN A 449 -13.15 5.40 18.93
N TRP A 450 -14.26 4.68 18.73
CA TRP A 450 -15.27 4.99 17.70
C TRP A 450 -15.73 6.45 17.70
N LYS A 451 -16.03 7.00 18.89
CA LYS A 451 -16.48 8.41 19.04
C LYS A 451 -15.47 9.44 18.57
N TYR A 452 -14.20 9.05 18.38
CA TYR A 452 -13.12 9.92 17.94
C TYR A 452 -12.63 9.60 16.53
N LEU A 453 -13.12 8.53 15.89
CA LEU A 453 -12.71 8.16 14.54
C LEU A 453 -12.89 9.31 13.55
N LYS A 454 -13.90 10.16 13.77
CA LYS A 454 -14.13 11.38 12.98
C LYS A 454 -12.92 12.33 12.92
N TYR A 455 -12.15 12.47 14.00
CA TYR A 455 -10.96 13.33 13.99
C TYR A 455 -9.89 12.79 13.03
N PHE A 456 -9.73 11.46 12.98
CA PHE A 456 -8.84 10.79 12.06
C PHE A 456 -9.36 10.87 10.62
N THR A 457 -10.64 10.57 10.39
CA THR A 457 -11.19 10.55 9.03
C THR A 457 -11.33 11.94 8.44
N ASP A 458 -11.62 12.98 9.23
CA ASP A 458 -11.58 14.37 8.76
C ASP A 458 -10.16 14.77 8.34
N TYR A 459 -9.14 14.31 9.06
CA TYR A 459 -7.74 14.52 8.70
C TYR A 459 -7.38 13.83 7.38
N VAL A 460 -7.70 12.54 7.27
CA VAL A 460 -7.51 11.72 6.06
C VAL A 460 -8.24 12.34 4.88
N GLN A 461 -9.51 12.71 5.03
CA GLN A 461 -10.35 13.25 3.98
C GLN A 461 -9.73 14.50 3.35
N ARG A 462 -9.26 15.45 4.18
CA ARG A 462 -8.63 16.67 3.67
C ARG A 462 -7.33 16.40 2.92
N LEU A 463 -6.52 15.45 3.40
CA LEU A 463 -5.33 15.02 2.68
C LEU A 463 -5.71 14.32 1.36
N SER A 464 -6.65 13.39 1.37
CA SER A 464 -7.19 12.73 0.18
C SER A 464 -7.70 13.73 -0.87
N THR A 465 -8.40 14.79 -0.44
CA THR A 465 -8.88 15.86 -1.32
C THR A 465 -7.75 16.57 -2.05
N ILE A 466 -6.73 17.06 -1.32
CA ILE A 466 -5.65 17.82 -1.97
C ILE A 466 -4.66 16.91 -2.71
N LEU A 467 -4.26 15.79 -2.11
CA LEU A 467 -3.23 14.91 -2.66
C LEU A 467 -3.67 14.24 -3.96
N SER A 468 -4.97 13.93 -4.12
CA SER A 468 -5.51 13.40 -5.39
C SER A 468 -5.60 14.42 -6.52
N GLN A 469 -5.36 15.70 -6.24
CA GLN A 469 -5.32 16.78 -7.23
C GLN A 469 -3.90 17.23 -7.55
N ILE A 470 -2.90 16.72 -6.82
CA ILE A 470 -1.50 17.02 -7.08
C ILE A 470 -1.08 16.35 -8.38
N THR A 471 -0.45 17.13 -9.26
CA THR A 471 0.37 16.59 -10.34
C THR A 471 1.79 16.40 -9.78
N PRO A 472 2.27 15.15 -9.61
CA PRO A 472 3.58 14.88 -9.02
C PRO A 472 4.71 15.34 -9.96
N ASP A 473 5.83 15.83 -9.40
CA ASP A 473 7.05 16.24 -10.14
C ASP A 473 8.28 15.38 -9.77
N PRO A 474 8.23 14.05 -9.94
CA PRO A 474 9.38 13.20 -9.67
C PRO A 474 10.48 13.47 -10.70
N GLN A 475 11.67 13.87 -10.24
CA GLN A 475 12.78 14.20 -11.14
C GLN A 475 13.48 12.97 -11.74
N ILE A 476 13.27 11.79 -11.13
CA ILE A 476 14.00 10.55 -11.40
C ILE A 476 13.03 9.49 -11.93
N ALA A 477 13.32 8.95 -13.12
CA ALA A 477 12.80 7.67 -13.56
C ALA A 477 13.72 6.57 -13.01
N LEU A 478 13.24 5.80 -12.03
CA LEU A 478 13.97 4.66 -11.48
C LEU A 478 13.59 3.42 -12.27
N TYR A 479 14.52 2.90 -13.07
CA TYR A 479 14.30 1.64 -13.77
C TYR A 479 14.14 0.50 -12.78
N ARG A 480 12.99 -0.20 -12.83
CA ARG A 480 12.74 -1.40 -12.01
C ARG A 480 13.25 -2.61 -12.80
N PRO A 481 14.24 -3.37 -12.30
CA PRO A 481 14.92 -4.42 -13.07
C PRO A 481 14.10 -5.73 -13.14
N ASN A 482 12.82 -5.64 -13.50
CA ASN A 482 11.89 -6.78 -13.61
C ASN A 482 12.47 -7.89 -14.50
N LEU A 483 13.06 -7.50 -15.63
CA LEU A 483 13.60 -8.43 -16.60
C LEU A 483 14.84 -9.17 -16.08
N SER A 484 15.74 -8.47 -15.38
CA SER A 484 16.87 -9.10 -14.69
C SER A 484 16.39 -10.08 -13.62
N LEU A 485 15.40 -9.68 -12.82
CA LEU A 485 14.83 -10.55 -11.78
C LEU A 485 14.25 -11.83 -12.39
N ARG A 486 13.39 -11.72 -13.40
CA ARG A 486 12.82 -12.89 -14.12
C ARG A 486 13.89 -13.78 -14.73
N ALA A 487 14.96 -13.20 -15.27
CA ALA A 487 16.07 -13.97 -15.82
C ALA A 487 16.80 -14.79 -14.73
N LEU A 488 16.91 -14.25 -13.52
CA LEU A 488 17.49 -14.92 -12.36
C LEU A 488 16.53 -15.91 -11.68
N LEU A 489 15.22 -15.71 -11.86
CA LEU A 489 14.18 -16.43 -11.14
C LEU A 489 14.07 -17.91 -11.56
N SER A 490 14.78 -18.77 -10.83
CA SER A 490 14.68 -20.21 -10.95
C SER A 490 13.64 -20.77 -9.98
N VAL A 491 12.92 -21.80 -10.40
CA VAL A 491 11.91 -22.47 -9.56
C VAL A 491 12.51 -23.15 -8.32
N ILE A 492 13.79 -23.54 -8.39
CA ILE A 492 14.47 -24.31 -7.33
C ILE A 492 15.63 -23.56 -6.66
N ASP A 493 16.00 -22.39 -7.18
CA ASP A 493 17.09 -21.57 -6.63
C ASP A 493 16.78 -20.09 -6.81
N GLU A 494 16.32 -19.47 -5.73
CA GLU A 494 15.83 -18.09 -5.70
C GLU A 494 16.90 -17.12 -5.17
N ALA A 495 18.09 -17.61 -4.77
CA ALA A 495 19.03 -16.83 -3.98
C ALA A 495 19.54 -15.56 -4.68
N GLU A 496 19.80 -15.63 -5.99
CA GLU A 496 20.22 -14.47 -6.78
C GLU A 496 19.08 -13.47 -6.99
N ALA A 497 17.85 -13.95 -7.21
CA ALA A 497 16.66 -13.10 -7.34
C ALA A 497 16.34 -12.39 -6.01
N ASP A 498 16.39 -13.09 -4.87
CA ASP A 498 16.23 -12.52 -3.53
C ASP A 498 17.32 -11.49 -3.20
N SER A 499 18.55 -11.76 -3.64
CA SER A 499 19.67 -10.82 -3.48
C SER A 499 19.43 -9.54 -4.29
N LEU A 500 18.95 -9.66 -5.53
CA LEU A 500 18.61 -8.52 -6.38
C LEU A 500 17.48 -7.68 -5.77
N ASP A 501 16.40 -8.32 -5.34
CA ASP A 501 15.24 -7.65 -4.75
C ASP A 501 15.62 -6.86 -3.49
N ARG A 502 16.34 -7.49 -2.54
CA ARG A 502 16.85 -6.80 -1.33
C ARG A 502 17.73 -5.60 -1.67
N LYS A 503 18.70 -5.77 -2.58
CA LYS A 503 19.60 -4.68 -2.99
C LYS A 503 18.86 -3.53 -3.65
N PHE A 504 17.84 -3.83 -4.46
CA PHE A 504 16.98 -2.84 -5.09
C PHE A 504 16.17 -2.07 -4.05
N ASN A 505 15.51 -2.78 -3.12
CA ASN A 505 14.72 -2.17 -2.05
C ASN A 505 15.59 -1.29 -1.14
N GLU A 506 16.81 -1.73 -0.80
CA GLU A 506 17.78 -0.91 -0.05
C GLU A 506 18.18 0.38 -0.78
N LEU A 507 18.38 0.30 -2.10
CA LEU A 507 18.73 1.48 -2.91
C LEU A 507 17.56 2.46 -2.98
N ALA A 508 16.35 1.98 -3.27
CA ALA A 508 15.16 2.80 -3.37
C ALA A 508 14.81 3.49 -2.04
N ASN A 509 14.90 2.77 -0.92
CA ASN A 509 14.75 3.39 0.41
C ASN A 509 15.85 4.42 0.70
N HIS A 510 17.09 4.16 0.28
CA HIS A 510 18.17 5.14 0.44
C HIS A 510 17.93 6.45 -0.34
N LEU A 511 17.25 6.38 -1.50
CA LEU A 511 16.81 7.58 -2.23
C LEU A 511 15.78 8.39 -1.42
N PHE A 512 14.78 7.73 -0.83
CA PHE A 512 13.80 8.38 0.04
C PHE A 512 14.45 9.03 1.27
N ASP A 513 15.32 8.29 1.95
CA ASP A 513 16.10 8.78 3.09
C ASP A 513 17.02 9.95 2.73
N SER A 514 17.28 10.14 1.44
CA SER A 514 18.07 11.24 0.86
C SER A 514 17.23 12.36 0.23
N GLN A 515 15.90 12.33 0.36
CA GLN A 515 14.94 13.30 -0.19
C GLN A 515 14.98 13.36 -1.72
N LEU A 516 15.16 12.20 -2.36
CA LEU A 516 15.08 12.01 -3.80
C LEU A 516 13.85 11.17 -4.12
N ASP A 517 12.77 11.84 -4.53
CA ASP A 517 11.58 11.15 -5.05
C ASP A 517 11.79 10.67 -6.49
N PHE A 518 11.09 9.60 -6.86
CA PHE A 518 11.22 8.94 -8.15
C PHE A 518 9.88 8.35 -8.59
N ASN A 519 9.77 7.91 -9.83
CA ASN A 519 8.74 6.96 -10.22
C ASN A 519 9.42 5.73 -10.81
N PHE A 520 8.88 4.55 -10.52
CA PHE A 520 9.35 3.34 -11.18
C PHE A 520 8.98 3.39 -12.67
N VAL A 521 9.89 2.92 -13.52
CA VAL A 521 9.66 2.69 -14.95
C VAL A 521 10.19 1.31 -15.32
N ASP A 522 9.48 0.60 -16.17
CA ASP A 522 9.88 -0.70 -16.71
C ASP A 522 10.29 -0.58 -18.19
N ASP A 523 10.79 -1.67 -18.77
CA ASP A 523 11.15 -1.71 -20.19
C ASP A 523 9.98 -1.31 -21.09
N GLN A 524 8.76 -1.78 -20.79
CA GLN A 524 7.61 -1.53 -21.65
C GLN A 524 7.22 -0.05 -21.65
N THR A 525 7.32 0.62 -20.51
CA THR A 525 7.17 2.09 -20.42
C THR A 525 8.21 2.81 -21.27
N LEU A 526 9.48 2.42 -21.19
CA LEU A 526 10.55 3.03 -21.97
C LEU A 526 10.37 2.81 -23.48
N ILE A 527 9.90 1.64 -23.89
CA ILE A 527 9.73 1.26 -25.30
C ILE A 527 8.50 1.94 -25.91
N SER A 528 7.35 1.85 -25.23
CA SER A 528 6.06 2.19 -25.83
C SER A 528 5.56 3.59 -25.48
N ARG A 529 6.08 4.20 -24.40
CA ARG A 529 5.49 5.43 -23.83
C ARG A 529 6.47 6.58 -23.70
N ALA A 530 7.78 6.30 -23.72
CA ALA A 530 8.82 7.30 -23.51
C ALA A 530 9.31 7.95 -24.81
N LYS A 531 9.53 9.26 -24.77
CA LYS A 531 10.15 10.06 -25.83
C LYS A 531 11.11 11.08 -25.24
N ILE A 532 12.11 11.48 -26.01
CA ILE A 532 13.07 12.50 -25.56
C ILE A 532 12.60 13.86 -26.05
N VAL A 533 12.57 14.82 -25.12
CA VAL A 533 12.16 16.19 -25.41
C VAL A 533 13.34 17.10 -25.16
N SER A 534 13.93 17.60 -26.24
CA SER A 534 15.03 18.55 -26.23
C SER A 534 14.50 19.97 -26.45
N ARG A 535 15.05 20.95 -25.73
CA ARG A 535 14.73 22.38 -25.87
C ARG A 535 16.04 23.16 -25.91
N THR A 536 16.16 24.13 -26.82
CA THR A 536 17.37 24.95 -26.97
C THR A 536 17.79 25.56 -25.62
N GLY A 537 19.05 25.32 -25.22
CA GLY A 537 19.61 25.82 -23.97
C GLY A 537 19.15 25.11 -22.69
N LYS A 538 18.41 23.99 -22.76
CA LYS A 538 17.99 23.20 -21.59
C LYS A 538 18.45 21.74 -21.73
N CYS A 539 18.64 21.06 -20.60
CA CYS A 539 18.89 19.61 -20.61
C CYS A 539 17.66 18.87 -21.20
N PRO A 540 17.86 17.82 -22.01
CA PRO A 540 16.77 16.98 -22.47
C PRO A 540 15.99 16.37 -21.30
N LEU A 541 14.72 16.06 -21.54
CA LEU A 541 13.85 15.35 -20.60
C LEU A 541 13.42 14.02 -21.21
N LEU A 542 13.36 12.98 -20.39
CA LEU A 542 12.65 11.74 -20.72
C LEU A 542 11.17 11.95 -20.40
N ARG A 543 10.35 12.11 -21.44
CA ARG A 543 8.91 12.30 -21.30
C ARG A 543 8.19 10.99 -21.48
N VAL A 544 7.43 10.57 -20.47
CA VAL A 544 6.53 9.41 -20.54
C VAL A 544 5.09 9.89 -20.72
N THR A 545 4.37 9.28 -21.66
CA THR A 545 2.93 9.53 -21.84
C THR A 545 2.15 8.84 -20.73
N ALA A 546 1.31 9.59 -19.99
CA ALA A 546 0.65 9.15 -18.77
C ALA A 546 -0.88 9.32 -18.87
N GLY A 547 -1.60 8.30 -19.37
CA GLY A 547 -2.99 8.45 -19.78
C GLY A 547 -3.14 9.57 -20.82
N LYS A 548 -4.01 10.56 -20.53
CA LYS A 548 -4.14 11.80 -21.34
C LYS A 548 -3.05 12.85 -21.06
N GLY A 549 -2.24 12.64 -20.02
CA GLY A 549 -1.19 13.54 -19.56
C GLY A 549 0.23 13.08 -19.90
N LYS A 550 1.20 13.59 -19.14
CA LYS A 550 2.63 13.29 -19.33
C LYS A 550 3.41 13.45 -18.02
N MET A 551 4.51 12.73 -17.91
CA MET A 551 5.52 12.90 -16.87
C MET A 551 6.88 13.19 -17.50
N ASP A 552 7.62 14.15 -16.94
CA ASP A 552 8.93 14.57 -17.44
C ASP A 552 10.01 14.24 -16.41
N PHE A 553 10.93 13.36 -16.77
CA PHE A 553 12.06 12.98 -15.92
C PHE A 553 13.35 13.67 -16.40
N LYS A 554 14.12 14.16 -15.43
CA LYS A 554 15.44 14.78 -15.67
C LYS A 554 16.58 13.76 -15.61
N ILE A 555 16.36 12.69 -14.85
CA ILE A 555 17.31 11.61 -14.64
C ILE A 555 16.66 10.28 -14.97
N VAL A 556 17.45 9.39 -15.59
CA VAL A 556 17.18 7.94 -15.57
C VAL A 556 18.21 7.29 -14.67
N LEU A 557 17.76 6.58 -13.63
CA LEU A 557 18.60 5.76 -12.76
C LEU A 557 18.37 4.30 -13.09
N VAL A 558 19.44 3.60 -13.47
CA VAL A 558 19.43 2.20 -13.92
C VAL A 558 20.21 1.32 -12.94
N PRO A 559 19.54 0.73 -11.93
CA PRO A 559 20.18 -0.16 -10.98
C PRO A 559 20.08 -1.64 -11.39
N PHE A 560 21.16 -2.39 -11.19
CA PHE A 560 21.21 -3.86 -11.25
C PHE A 560 20.61 -4.46 -12.55
N ALA A 561 20.83 -3.80 -13.68
CA ALA A 561 20.20 -4.14 -14.95
C ALA A 561 21.02 -5.18 -15.75
N MET A 562 21.15 -6.40 -15.24
CA MET A 562 21.82 -7.50 -15.95
C MET A 562 21.21 -7.78 -17.35
N VAL A 563 19.88 -7.70 -17.45
CA VAL A 563 19.13 -7.95 -18.69
C VAL A 563 18.21 -6.77 -18.98
N MET A 564 18.19 -6.33 -20.24
CA MET A 564 17.28 -5.29 -20.73
C MET A 564 16.73 -5.66 -22.12
N TYR A 565 15.55 -5.16 -22.47
CA TYR A 565 15.13 -5.18 -23.87
C TYR A 565 15.96 -4.17 -24.69
N GLU A 566 16.32 -4.55 -25.90
CA GLU A 566 17.15 -3.72 -26.79
C GLU A 566 16.51 -2.34 -27.07
N GLY A 567 15.17 -2.29 -27.16
CA GLY A 567 14.45 -1.03 -27.33
C GLY A 567 14.52 -0.11 -26.11
N ALA A 568 14.42 -0.65 -24.90
CA ALA A 568 14.53 0.13 -23.66
C ALA A 568 15.95 0.66 -23.48
N PHE A 569 16.95 -0.20 -23.70
CA PHE A 569 18.36 0.19 -23.69
C PHE A 569 18.66 1.28 -24.73
N ALA A 570 18.18 1.11 -25.97
CA ALA A 570 18.35 2.11 -27.02
C ALA A 570 17.70 3.45 -26.65
N LYS A 571 16.53 3.46 -26.00
CA LYS A 571 15.89 4.69 -25.52
C LYS A 571 16.73 5.42 -24.48
N ILE A 572 17.33 4.69 -23.54
CA ILE A 572 18.22 5.26 -22.51
C ILE A 572 19.48 5.82 -23.15
N GLN A 573 20.08 5.10 -24.11
CA GLN A 573 21.24 5.59 -24.86
C GLN A 573 20.92 6.84 -25.69
N GLU A 574 19.76 6.85 -26.35
CA GLU A 574 19.28 8.02 -27.09
C GLU A 574 19.19 9.25 -26.15
N PHE A 575 18.67 9.06 -24.93
CA PHE A 575 18.55 10.12 -23.94
C PHE A 575 19.92 10.62 -23.47
N GLU A 576 20.85 9.71 -23.15
CA GLU A 576 22.22 10.05 -22.76
C GLU A 576 22.97 10.78 -23.88
N ASN A 577 22.83 10.33 -25.13
CA ASN A 577 23.50 10.91 -26.30
C ASN A 577 23.00 12.32 -26.63
N GLN A 578 21.75 12.63 -26.33
CA GLN A 578 21.22 14.00 -26.46
C GLN A 578 21.62 14.91 -25.28
N GLY A 579 22.37 14.40 -24.29
CA GLY A 579 22.85 15.17 -23.13
C GLY A 579 22.02 14.98 -21.85
N GLY A 580 21.02 14.09 -21.89
CA GLY A 580 20.26 13.63 -20.73
C GLY A 580 21.16 13.01 -19.67
N LYS A 581 20.65 12.92 -18.43
CA LYS A 581 21.43 12.40 -17.30
C LYS A 581 21.03 10.97 -17.00
N VAL A 582 21.95 10.04 -17.24
CA VAL A 582 21.77 8.63 -16.90
C VAL A 582 22.81 8.23 -15.87
N PHE A 583 22.37 7.54 -14.83
CA PHE A 583 23.20 6.98 -13.77
C PHE A 583 23.00 5.48 -13.71
N TRP A 584 24.10 4.74 -13.63
CA TRP A 584 24.11 3.27 -13.59
C TRP A 584 24.63 2.84 -12.22
N PHE A 585 23.98 1.85 -11.59
CA PHE A 585 24.34 1.39 -10.26
C PHE A 585 24.36 -0.13 -10.15
N GLY A 586 25.39 -0.68 -9.50
CA GLY A 586 25.48 -2.13 -9.26
C GLY A 586 25.87 -2.90 -10.50
N ASP A 587 25.07 -3.89 -10.91
CA ASP A 587 25.43 -4.78 -12.02
C ASP A 587 25.30 -4.10 -13.40
N SER A 588 26.20 -4.46 -14.31
CA SER A 588 26.22 -3.99 -15.70
C SER A 588 25.30 -4.80 -16.61
N VAL A 589 24.90 -4.20 -17.74
CA VAL A 589 24.08 -4.89 -18.75
C VAL A 589 24.94 -5.91 -19.45
N ASN A 590 24.56 -7.19 -19.31
CA ASN A 590 25.28 -8.33 -19.90
C ASN A 590 24.52 -8.91 -21.10
N PHE A 591 23.18 -8.82 -21.07
CA PHE A 591 22.31 -9.40 -22.08
C PHE A 591 21.29 -8.37 -22.58
N LEU A 592 21.17 -8.25 -23.90
CA LEU A 592 20.06 -7.54 -24.53
C LEU A 592 19.11 -8.54 -25.16
N LEU A 593 17.81 -8.39 -24.88
CA LEU A 593 16.76 -9.18 -25.50
C LEU A 593 16.13 -8.39 -26.64
N LYS A 594 16.07 -9.00 -27.83
CA LYS A 594 15.33 -8.42 -28.96
C LYS A 594 13.83 -8.59 -28.73
N ASN A 595 13.05 -7.60 -29.16
CA ASN A 595 11.59 -7.60 -29.08
C ASN A 595 10.90 -8.36 -30.23
N LYS A 596 11.61 -9.27 -30.91
CA LYS A 596 11.11 -10.01 -32.08
C LYS A 596 10.68 -11.42 -31.71
N ASN A 597 9.62 -11.89 -32.35
CA ASN A 597 9.15 -13.29 -32.30
C ASN A 597 10.11 -14.20 -33.09
N SER A 598 11.13 -14.69 -32.41
CA SER A 598 12.14 -15.61 -32.96
C SER A 598 12.58 -16.61 -31.90
N SER A 599 13.36 -17.63 -32.28
CA SER A 599 13.92 -18.58 -31.32
C SER A 599 14.65 -17.88 -30.15
N PRO A 600 14.67 -18.47 -28.95
CA PRO A 600 15.34 -17.87 -27.78
C PRO A 600 16.77 -17.43 -28.07
N ARG A 601 17.55 -18.27 -28.79
CA ARG A 601 18.92 -17.95 -29.18
C ARG A 601 19.03 -16.71 -30.08
N GLY A 602 18.09 -16.54 -31.02
CA GLY A 602 18.08 -15.38 -31.92
C GLY A 602 17.74 -14.06 -31.23
N ARG A 603 17.05 -14.14 -30.08
CA ARG A 603 16.65 -13.00 -29.25
C ARG A 603 17.75 -12.51 -28.33
N VAL A 604 18.61 -13.41 -27.86
CA VAL A 604 19.69 -13.06 -26.93
C VAL A 604 20.86 -12.46 -27.70
N ARG A 605 21.19 -11.22 -27.37
CA ARG A 605 22.48 -10.62 -27.72
C ARG A 605 23.33 -10.55 -26.46
N VAL A 606 24.30 -11.45 -26.39
CA VAL A 606 25.36 -11.41 -25.36
C VAL A 606 26.32 -10.28 -25.74
N LEU A 607 26.62 -9.42 -24.78
CA LEU A 607 27.57 -8.34 -24.97
C LEU A 607 28.99 -8.85 -24.70
N SER A 608 29.93 -8.51 -25.59
CA SER A 608 31.34 -8.94 -25.46
C SER A 608 32.04 -8.30 -24.27
N GLU A 609 31.59 -7.11 -23.87
CA GLU A 609 31.99 -6.42 -22.65
C GLU A 609 30.72 -5.91 -21.95
N PRO A 610 30.61 -6.02 -20.63
CA PRO A 610 29.46 -5.49 -19.91
C PRO A 610 29.32 -3.99 -20.13
N LEU A 611 28.12 -3.54 -20.51
CA LEU A 611 27.88 -2.12 -20.73
C LEU A 611 27.63 -1.44 -19.38
N VAL A 612 28.63 -0.68 -18.96
CA VAL A 612 28.51 0.36 -17.94
C VAL A 612 28.35 1.69 -18.66
N GLY A 613 27.26 2.41 -18.41
CA GLY A 613 27.15 3.75 -18.99
C GLY A 613 28.11 4.75 -18.33
N LYS A 614 28.16 5.97 -18.86
CA LYS A 614 29.25 6.93 -18.54
C LYS A 614 29.34 7.30 -17.05
N ASN A 615 28.22 7.27 -16.33
CA ASN A 615 28.16 7.59 -14.91
C ASN A 615 27.81 6.33 -14.09
N TYR A 616 28.79 5.45 -13.90
CA TYR A 616 28.65 4.21 -13.16
C TYR A 616 29.08 4.34 -11.68
N PHE A 617 28.31 3.71 -10.78
CA PHE A 617 28.54 3.76 -9.33
C PHE A 617 28.35 2.39 -8.68
N GLN A 618 29.13 2.13 -7.63
CA GLN A 618 28.98 0.97 -6.74
C GLN A 618 28.65 1.36 -5.30
N ASP A 619 28.92 2.61 -4.92
CA ASP A 619 28.58 3.15 -3.60
C ASP A 619 27.36 4.08 -3.68
N LYS A 620 26.33 3.76 -2.89
CA LYS A 620 25.05 4.47 -2.92
C LYS A 620 25.16 5.92 -2.43
N LYS A 621 26.08 6.22 -1.50
CA LYS A 621 26.30 7.60 -1.02
C LYS A 621 26.91 8.48 -2.10
N ASN A 622 27.90 7.98 -2.83
CA ASN A 622 28.52 8.67 -3.96
C ASN A 622 27.52 8.87 -5.11
N LEU A 623 26.67 7.87 -5.39
CA LEU A 623 25.58 8.01 -6.36
C LEU A 623 24.64 9.16 -5.98
N VAL A 624 24.10 9.16 -4.76
CA VAL A 624 23.19 10.21 -4.26
C VAL A 624 23.84 11.58 -4.32
N LYS A 625 25.09 11.69 -3.87
CA LYS A 625 25.87 12.93 -3.95
C LYS A 625 25.94 13.43 -5.40
N LYS A 626 26.26 12.54 -6.35
CA LYS A 626 26.36 12.90 -7.77
C LYS A 626 25.02 13.29 -8.37
N ILE A 627 23.93 12.60 -8.02
CA ILE A 627 22.58 12.98 -8.44
C ILE A 627 22.26 14.40 -7.96
N LYS A 628 22.49 14.70 -6.68
CA LYS A 628 22.26 16.04 -6.09
C LYS A 628 23.11 17.15 -6.72
N GLU A 629 24.27 16.83 -7.29
CA GLU A 629 25.09 17.78 -8.07
C GLU A 629 24.56 18.04 -9.49
N LYS A 630 23.78 17.12 -10.06
CA LYS A 630 23.30 17.18 -11.46
C LYS A 630 21.88 17.70 -11.61
N ILE A 631 21.09 17.63 -10.55
CA ILE A 631 19.76 18.24 -10.49
C ILE A 631 19.72 19.31 -9.43
N ILE A 632 18.83 20.27 -9.63
CA ILE A 632 18.44 21.14 -8.53
C ILE A 632 17.71 20.25 -7.53
N THR A 633 18.36 19.98 -6.40
CA THR A 633 17.83 19.15 -5.32
C THR A 633 16.50 19.74 -4.87
N ASP A 634 15.49 18.88 -4.73
CA ASP A 634 14.12 19.34 -4.51
C ASP A 634 13.93 19.84 -3.08
N VAL A 635 14.40 19.08 -2.10
CA VAL A 635 14.28 19.40 -0.68
C VAL A 635 15.60 19.16 0.04
N PHE A 636 15.97 20.07 0.95
CA PHE A 636 16.98 19.81 1.97
C PHE A 636 16.34 19.86 3.35
N VAL A 637 16.69 18.90 4.21
CA VAL A 637 16.25 18.83 5.61
C VAL A 637 17.43 19.21 6.51
N ARG A 638 17.24 20.14 7.44
CA ARG A 638 18.29 20.64 8.34
C ARG A 638 17.80 20.66 9.80
N PRO A 639 18.47 19.97 10.75
CA PRO A 639 19.55 19.02 10.53
C PRO A 639 19.09 17.83 9.67
N GLU A 640 20.02 17.19 8.96
CA GLU A 640 19.70 16.01 8.15
C GLU A 640 19.01 14.94 9.01
N ASN A 641 17.91 14.39 8.50
CA ASN A 641 17.14 13.38 9.19
C ASN A 641 16.38 12.52 8.17
N SER A 642 16.75 11.24 8.05
CA SER A 642 16.12 10.28 7.13
C SER A 642 14.68 9.92 7.52
N ALA A 643 14.27 10.22 8.75
CA ALA A 643 12.88 10.04 9.18
C ALA A 643 11.93 11.10 8.61
N ILE A 644 12.45 12.19 8.02
CA ILE A 644 11.64 13.21 7.35
C ILE A 644 11.45 12.80 5.89
N ASN A 645 10.20 12.55 5.51
CA ASN A 645 9.82 12.26 4.14
C ASN A 645 9.00 13.41 3.57
N VAL A 646 9.14 13.62 2.26
CA VAL A 646 8.47 14.71 1.55
C VAL A 646 7.92 14.21 0.22
N LEU A 647 6.64 14.45 0.01
CA LEU A 647 5.98 14.40 -1.28
C LEU A 647 5.93 15.82 -1.85
N HIS A 648 6.21 15.97 -3.13
CA HIS A 648 6.16 17.25 -3.82
C HIS A 648 5.42 17.14 -5.16
N GLY A 649 4.59 18.13 -5.44
CA GLY A 649 4.02 18.35 -6.76
C GLY A 649 3.30 19.68 -6.84
N THR A 650 2.45 19.83 -7.85
CA THR A 650 1.75 21.08 -8.12
C THR A 650 0.23 20.91 -8.12
N VAL A 651 -0.48 21.93 -7.62
CA VAL A 651 -1.94 22.04 -7.75
C VAL A 651 -2.30 23.46 -8.18
N ALA A 652 -3.12 23.61 -9.23
CA ALA A 652 -3.48 24.92 -9.78
C ALA A 652 -2.29 25.87 -10.06
N GLY A 653 -1.10 25.31 -10.33
CA GLY A 653 0.14 26.06 -10.55
C GLY A 653 0.86 26.56 -9.29
N ALA A 654 0.39 26.19 -8.09
CA ALA A 654 1.09 26.37 -6.82
C ALA A 654 1.87 25.09 -6.47
N GLU A 655 3.02 25.27 -5.81
CA GLU A 655 3.84 24.16 -5.32
C GLU A 655 3.28 23.67 -3.98
N VAL A 656 3.15 22.35 -3.83
CA VAL A 656 2.60 21.69 -2.64
C VAL A 656 3.59 20.66 -2.13
N TYR A 657 3.90 20.73 -0.84
CA TYR A 657 4.76 19.79 -0.15
C TYR A 657 4.02 19.17 1.03
N PHE A 658 3.95 17.84 1.08
CA PHE A 658 3.51 17.12 2.27
C PHE A 658 4.74 16.52 2.96
N VAL A 659 5.04 17.03 4.15
CA VAL A 659 6.18 16.64 4.97
C VAL A 659 5.67 15.81 6.14
N CYS A 660 6.21 14.61 6.36
CA CYS A 660 5.90 13.80 7.53
C CYS A 660 7.16 13.30 8.25
N HIS A 661 7.06 13.17 9.57
CA HIS A 661 8.09 12.59 10.42
C HIS A 661 7.69 11.16 10.75
N ARG A 662 8.51 10.17 10.37
CA ARG A 662 8.18 8.75 10.58
C ARG A 662 8.42 8.24 11.99
N ASP A 663 9.05 9.02 12.86
CA ASP A 663 9.51 8.53 14.17
C ASP A 663 8.71 9.09 15.34
N SER A 664 8.81 8.41 16.48
CA SER A 664 8.11 8.73 17.71
C SER A 664 8.77 9.85 18.53
N SER A 665 9.75 10.55 17.97
CA SER A 665 10.47 11.65 18.61
C SER A 665 9.97 13.01 18.10
N PHE A 666 10.28 14.07 18.85
CA PHE A 666 10.11 15.43 18.34
C PHE A 666 11.25 15.76 17.37
N TRP A 667 10.92 16.43 16.26
CA TRP A 667 11.91 16.99 15.36
C TRP A 667 11.68 18.48 15.15
N GLN A 668 12.74 19.26 15.36
CA GLN A 668 12.77 20.69 15.08
C GLN A 668 13.86 20.97 14.07
N GLY A 669 13.51 21.68 13.01
CA GLY A 669 14.45 21.98 11.95
C GLY A 669 13.86 22.86 10.86
N THR A 670 14.51 22.86 9.72
CA THR A 670 14.16 23.66 8.55
C THR A 670 14.12 22.76 7.32
N VAL A 671 13.07 22.92 6.52
CA VAL A 671 13.01 22.35 5.16
C VAL A 671 13.29 23.45 4.14
N SER A 672 14.27 23.24 3.28
CA SER A 672 14.59 24.15 2.17
C SER A 672 13.98 23.59 0.90
N LEU A 673 13.02 24.29 0.29
CA LEU A 673 12.23 23.83 -0.84
C LEU A 673 12.69 24.53 -2.14
N ARG A 674 12.64 23.83 -3.28
CA ARG A 674 13.14 24.29 -4.59
C ARG A 674 12.22 25.31 -5.29
N ALA A 675 11.51 26.10 -4.52
CA ALA A 675 10.59 27.09 -5.04
C ALA A 675 10.64 28.35 -4.19
N VAL A 676 10.11 29.43 -4.75
CA VAL A 676 9.94 30.71 -4.07
C VAL A 676 8.45 30.99 -3.99
N GLY A 677 7.99 31.37 -2.81
CA GLY A 677 6.59 31.61 -2.52
C GLY A 677 6.41 31.99 -1.07
N VAL A 678 5.23 32.53 -0.73
CA VAL A 678 4.85 32.67 0.68
C VAL A 678 4.30 31.32 1.14
N PRO A 679 4.96 30.62 2.07
CA PRO A 679 4.49 29.33 2.54
C PRO A 679 3.26 29.49 3.44
N GLU A 680 2.19 28.81 3.10
CA GLU A 680 1.04 28.57 3.96
C GLU A 680 1.06 27.14 4.50
N PHE A 681 0.76 26.99 5.79
CA PHE A 681 0.41 25.69 6.37
C PHE A 681 -1.09 25.47 6.26
N TRP A 682 -1.47 24.44 5.52
CA TRP A 682 -2.85 23.97 5.44
C TRP A 682 -3.02 22.85 6.46
N ASN A 683 -3.74 23.11 7.55
CA ASN A 683 -3.86 22.19 8.66
C ASN A 683 -4.97 21.15 8.38
N ALA A 684 -4.56 19.93 8.04
CA ALA A 684 -5.49 18.84 7.73
C ALA A 684 -6.35 18.42 8.93
N GLU A 685 -5.97 18.73 10.18
CA GLU A 685 -6.78 18.38 11.35
C GLU A 685 -8.05 19.23 11.48
N ASN A 686 -8.03 20.48 10.97
CA ASN A 686 -9.13 21.43 11.17
C ASN A 686 -9.51 22.29 9.95
N GLY A 687 -8.85 22.11 8.82
CA GLY A 687 -9.13 22.83 7.57
C GLY A 687 -8.66 24.29 7.54
N THR A 688 -7.99 24.79 8.57
CA THR A 688 -7.48 26.18 8.57
C THR A 688 -6.20 26.30 7.74
N ARG A 689 -5.97 27.47 7.15
CA ARG A 689 -4.67 27.83 6.56
C ARG A 689 -4.07 29.05 7.26
N ASN A 690 -2.76 29.06 7.44
CA ASN A 690 -2.04 30.19 8.01
C ASN A 690 -0.69 30.36 7.31
N ILE A 691 -0.26 31.60 7.09
CA ILE A 691 1.11 31.89 6.64
C ILE A 691 2.10 31.35 7.69
N ALA A 692 3.15 30.67 7.23
CA ALA A 692 4.19 30.17 8.12
C ALA A 692 4.87 31.34 8.83
N LYS A 693 5.13 31.18 10.13
CA LYS A 693 5.65 32.29 10.94
C LYS A 693 7.13 32.59 10.71
N ASN A 694 7.89 31.57 10.32
CA ASN A 694 9.34 31.61 10.22
C ASN A 694 9.76 30.97 8.89
N PHE A 695 10.10 31.81 7.92
CA PHE A 695 10.63 31.38 6.64
C PHE A 695 11.55 32.44 6.03
N GLN A 696 12.50 32.00 5.23
CA GLN A 696 13.47 32.87 4.56
C GLN A 696 13.75 32.40 3.13
N THR A 697 13.77 33.34 2.20
CA THR A 697 14.14 33.08 0.81
C THR A 697 15.63 33.33 0.61
N GLU A 698 16.35 32.30 0.18
CA GLU A 698 17.78 32.35 -0.07
C GLU A 698 18.13 31.53 -1.32
N ASN A 699 18.96 32.08 -2.22
CA ASN A 699 19.46 31.37 -3.41
C ASN A 699 18.35 30.73 -4.28
N GLY A 700 17.21 31.41 -4.41
CA GLY A 700 16.06 30.92 -5.20
C GLY A 700 15.28 29.77 -4.53
N ARG A 701 15.42 29.59 -3.22
CA ARG A 701 14.74 28.57 -2.42
C ARG A 701 14.05 29.21 -1.23
N ILE A 702 12.97 28.59 -0.75
CA ILE A 702 12.29 28.97 0.49
C ILE A 702 12.68 28.00 1.61
N ASN A 703 13.23 28.54 2.69
CA ASN A 703 13.56 27.82 3.92
C ASN A 703 12.40 27.99 4.90
N VAL A 704 11.73 26.91 5.29
CA VAL A 704 10.57 26.94 6.20
C VAL A 704 10.92 26.21 7.49
N ALA A 705 10.80 26.88 8.63
CA ALA A 705 11.03 26.27 9.93
C ALA A 705 9.84 25.39 10.34
N LEU A 706 10.12 24.18 10.81
CA LEU A 706 9.14 23.18 11.23
C LEU A 706 9.44 22.69 12.65
N ASN A 707 8.37 22.40 13.38
CA ASN A 707 8.40 21.67 14.64
C ASN A 707 7.37 20.56 14.56
N LEU A 708 7.84 19.34 14.30
CA LEU A 708 7.02 18.16 14.13
C LEU A 708 7.04 17.35 15.44
N ALA A 709 5.86 17.11 15.99
CA ALA A 709 5.66 16.18 17.09
C ALA A 709 6.00 14.74 16.64
N PRO A 710 6.04 13.76 17.56
CA PRO A 710 6.05 12.34 17.21
C PRO A 710 4.98 12.03 16.15
N PHE A 711 5.39 11.43 15.04
CA PHE A 711 4.53 11.17 13.88
C PHE A 711 3.79 12.41 13.31
N GLY A 712 4.40 13.58 13.47
CA GLY A 712 3.87 14.86 13.02
C GLY A 712 4.02 15.08 11.52
N SER A 713 3.12 15.88 10.95
CA SER A 713 3.06 16.17 9.52
C SER A 713 2.74 17.63 9.26
N ALA A 714 3.20 18.18 8.13
CA ALA A 714 2.86 19.51 7.67
C ALA A 714 2.57 19.50 6.15
N LEU A 715 1.46 20.11 5.75
CA LEU A 715 1.14 20.39 4.36
C LEU A 715 1.44 21.87 4.08
N ILE A 716 2.38 22.10 3.17
CA ILE A 716 2.92 23.41 2.81
C ILE A 716 2.47 23.74 1.39
N VAL A 717 1.73 24.84 1.23
CA VAL A 717 1.34 25.37 -0.08
C VAL A 717 2.06 26.69 -0.30
N LEU A 718 2.81 26.81 -1.39
CA LEU A 718 3.54 28.04 -1.71
C LEU A 718 2.67 28.97 -2.57
N LEU A 719 2.29 30.11 -2.00
CA LEU A 719 1.61 31.16 -2.75
C LEU A 719 2.61 31.84 -3.70
N PRO A 720 2.26 32.00 -5.00
CA PRO A 720 3.10 32.71 -5.95
C PRO A 720 3.33 34.17 -5.52
N VAL A 721 4.56 34.65 -5.65
CA VAL A 721 4.96 36.03 -5.34
C VAL A 721 5.99 36.56 -6.34
N ASP A 722 6.00 37.88 -6.54
CA ASP A 722 6.91 38.55 -7.48
C ASP A 722 8.26 38.93 -6.86
N SER A 723 8.39 38.84 -5.53
CA SER A 723 9.60 39.20 -4.78
C SER A 723 9.88 38.20 -3.67
N ASN A 724 11.15 38.05 -3.28
CA ASN A 724 11.60 37.15 -2.21
C ASN A 724 10.92 37.47 -0.87
N PRO A 725 10.00 36.63 -0.37
CA PRO A 725 9.34 36.88 0.89
C PRO A 725 10.22 36.38 2.05
N ASN A 726 10.22 37.11 3.16
CA ASN A 726 10.90 36.73 4.39
C ASN A 726 9.99 37.05 5.57
N GLN A 727 9.91 36.14 6.54
CA GLN A 727 9.20 36.38 7.78
C GLN A 727 9.92 35.67 8.93
N THR A 728 10.23 36.42 9.99
CA THR A 728 10.79 35.86 11.22
C THR A 728 9.98 36.41 12.38
N THR A 729 9.56 35.51 13.26
CA THR A 729 8.90 35.84 14.52
C THR A 729 9.78 35.39 15.67
N THR A 730 10.01 36.27 16.64
CA THR A 730 10.77 35.93 17.84
C THR A 730 9.95 34.95 18.69
N PRO A 731 10.48 33.80 19.10
CA PRO A 731 9.81 32.92 20.04
C PRO A 731 9.52 33.68 21.33
N ILE A 732 8.25 33.73 21.72
CA ILE A 732 7.88 34.44 22.93
C ILE A 732 8.08 33.49 24.13
N ALA A 733 8.78 33.97 25.15
CA ALA A 733 9.14 33.18 26.33
C ALA A 733 7.90 32.54 26.94
N ALA A 734 7.90 31.22 27.13
CA ALA A 734 6.79 30.51 27.71
C ALA A 734 7.06 30.23 29.20
N ARG A 735 6.12 30.56 30.08
CA ARG A 735 6.22 30.22 31.52
C ARG A 735 5.37 29.00 31.82
N LYS A 736 5.99 27.95 32.36
CA LYS A 736 5.31 26.74 32.84
C LYS A 736 4.83 26.92 34.28
N ILE A 737 3.64 26.41 34.55
CA ILE A 737 3.00 26.31 35.87
C ILE A 737 2.62 24.85 36.05
N GLU A 738 3.17 24.19 37.05
CA GLU A 738 2.84 22.79 37.34
C GLU A 738 1.43 22.68 37.93
N ILE A 739 0.70 21.66 37.49
CA ILE A 739 -0.59 21.30 38.05
C ILE A 739 -0.37 20.14 39.03
N GLY A 740 -1.06 20.18 40.18
CA GLY A 740 -0.96 19.14 41.20
C GLY A 740 -1.11 17.72 40.63
N LYS A 741 -0.40 16.75 41.23
CA LYS A 741 -0.33 15.38 40.70
C LYS A 741 -1.48 14.47 41.15
N GLN A 742 -2.26 14.88 42.15
CA GLN A 742 -3.36 14.07 42.67
C GLN A 742 -4.70 14.48 42.06
N TRP A 743 -5.33 13.52 41.40
CA TRP A 743 -6.59 13.68 40.68
C TRP A 743 -7.63 12.74 41.27
N LYS A 744 -8.90 13.19 41.29
CA LYS A 744 -10.03 12.28 41.49
C LYS A 744 -10.30 11.55 40.19
N PHE A 745 -10.29 10.23 40.23
CA PHE A 745 -10.43 9.38 39.07
C PHE A 745 -11.67 8.50 39.18
N SER A 746 -12.42 8.39 38.09
CA SER A 746 -13.57 7.48 37.97
C SER A 746 -13.67 6.97 36.53
N PRO A 747 -14.05 5.71 36.31
CA PRO A 747 -14.35 5.23 34.97
C PRO A 747 -15.71 5.80 34.53
N MET A 748 -15.82 6.22 33.27
CA MET A 748 -17.04 6.85 32.75
C MET A 748 -18.23 5.89 32.71
N ASP A 749 -17.96 4.58 32.63
CA ASP A 749 -18.96 3.51 32.64
C ASP A 749 -19.34 3.03 34.05
N GLY A 750 -18.70 3.56 35.10
CA GLY A 750 -18.95 3.15 36.48
C GLY A 750 -18.43 1.74 36.85
N SER A 751 -17.52 1.16 36.06
CA SER A 751 -16.96 -0.18 36.29
C SER A 751 -16.26 -0.39 37.64
N PHE A 752 -15.82 0.68 38.29
CA PHE A 752 -15.26 0.68 39.65
C PHE A 752 -15.43 2.08 40.29
N PRO A 753 -15.40 2.20 41.64
CA PRO A 753 -15.72 3.46 42.33
C PRO A 753 -14.70 4.59 42.10
N GLU A 754 -15.06 5.82 42.48
CA GLU A 754 -14.14 6.97 42.46
C GLU A 754 -12.99 6.77 43.44
N GLU A 755 -11.77 7.06 43.00
CA GLU A 755 -10.53 6.92 43.77
C GLU A 755 -9.63 8.16 43.62
N ILE A 756 -8.79 8.42 44.62
CA ILE A 756 -7.70 9.40 44.49
C ILE A 756 -6.48 8.67 43.94
N ARG A 757 -5.88 9.23 42.88
CA ARG A 757 -4.67 8.67 42.27
C ARG A 757 -3.70 9.76 41.84
N THR A 758 -2.43 9.39 41.74
CA THR A 758 -1.46 10.18 40.98
C THR A 758 -1.59 9.89 39.48
N ILE A 759 -1.10 10.79 38.65
CA ILE A 759 -0.85 10.54 37.22
C ILE A 759 0.06 9.30 37.05
N GLY A 760 -0.19 8.51 36.01
CA GLY A 760 0.48 7.22 35.74
C GLY A 760 -0.46 6.20 35.08
N SER A 761 0.07 5.03 34.69
CA SER A 761 -0.69 3.99 33.98
C SER A 761 -1.79 3.37 34.84
N TRP A 762 -2.98 3.10 34.30
CA TRP A 762 -4.08 2.38 34.97
C TRP A 762 -3.72 0.93 35.38
N THR A 763 -2.68 0.39 34.76
CA THR A 763 -2.19 -0.98 34.92
C THR A 763 -1.27 -1.15 36.12
N GLU A 764 -0.84 -0.05 36.72
CA GLU A 764 0.15 0.01 37.78
C GLU A 764 -0.52 0.28 39.13
N ARG A 765 -0.31 -0.58 40.14
CA ARG A 765 -1.00 -0.43 41.43
C ARG A 765 -0.55 0.83 42.21
N GLN A 766 0.73 1.19 42.08
CA GLN A 766 1.37 2.29 42.81
C GLN A 766 0.80 3.68 42.50
N VAL A 767 0.06 3.82 41.40
CA VAL A 767 -0.53 5.12 41.03
C VAL A 767 -1.80 5.43 41.83
N PHE A 768 -2.41 4.43 42.45
CA PHE A 768 -3.63 4.58 43.25
C PHE A 768 -3.32 4.70 44.75
N ASP A 769 -4.26 5.22 45.54
CA ASP A 769 -4.11 5.31 46.99
C ASP A 769 -3.80 3.96 47.64
N LYS A 770 -2.67 3.90 48.36
CA LYS A 770 -2.14 2.72 49.04
C LYS A 770 -3.12 2.10 50.02
N GLN A 771 -4.05 2.87 50.57
CA GLN A 771 -4.99 2.39 51.58
C GLN A 771 -6.26 1.74 51.00
N LYS A 772 -6.55 1.89 49.69
CA LYS A 772 -7.85 1.48 49.10
C LYS A 772 -7.80 0.69 47.78
N ALA A 773 -6.70 0.66 47.03
CA ALA A 773 -6.80 0.35 45.60
C ALA A 773 -6.22 -1.00 45.09
N LYS A 774 -6.87 -1.51 44.03
CA LYS A 774 -6.40 -2.55 43.10
C LYS A 774 -6.08 -1.89 41.75
N ALA A 775 -5.07 -2.38 41.02
CA ALA A 775 -4.87 -1.93 39.63
C ALA A 775 -6.01 -2.43 38.73
N HIS A 776 -6.23 -1.76 37.60
CA HIS A 776 -7.26 -2.12 36.62
C HIS A 776 -6.63 -2.46 35.26
N PRO A 777 -5.78 -3.51 35.17
CA PRO A 777 -5.00 -3.79 33.97
C PRO A 777 -5.85 -4.14 32.73
N HIS A 778 -7.09 -4.57 32.92
CA HIS A 778 -8.00 -4.95 31.84
C HIS A 778 -9.06 -3.90 31.51
N PHE A 779 -8.99 -2.71 32.12
CA PHE A 779 -9.92 -1.63 31.80
C PHE A 779 -9.61 -1.07 30.41
N SER A 780 -10.59 -1.17 29.51
CA SER A 780 -10.63 -0.46 28.23
C SER A 780 -11.90 0.37 28.14
N GLY A 781 -11.75 1.68 27.99
CA GLY A 781 -12.84 2.65 28.04
C GLY A 781 -12.34 4.06 28.32
N THR A 782 -13.24 4.93 28.78
CA THR A 782 -12.91 6.32 29.15
C THR A 782 -12.74 6.43 30.66
N GLY A 783 -11.56 6.86 31.12
CA GLY A 783 -11.30 7.25 32.50
C GLY A 783 -11.34 8.77 32.68
N VAL A 784 -12.00 9.25 33.73
CA VAL A 784 -12.24 10.68 33.97
C VAL A 784 -11.45 11.17 35.18
N TYR A 785 -10.61 12.17 34.96
CA TYR A 785 -9.77 12.82 35.97
C TYR A 785 -10.32 14.20 36.31
N ARG A 786 -10.53 14.51 37.59
CA ARG A 786 -11.02 15.82 38.05
C ARG A 786 -10.10 16.45 39.07
N GLN A 787 -9.88 17.76 38.91
CA GLN A 787 -9.13 18.58 39.86
C GLN A 787 -9.59 20.03 39.82
N SER A 788 -9.71 20.65 41.00
CA SER A 788 -9.92 22.08 41.13
C SER A 788 -8.58 22.82 41.09
N LEU A 789 -8.45 23.83 40.24
CA LEU A 789 -7.29 24.71 40.14
C LEU A 789 -7.65 26.13 40.57
N ASP A 790 -6.81 26.73 41.40
CA ASP A 790 -6.91 28.14 41.76
C ASP A 790 -5.89 28.95 40.94
N LEU A 791 -6.38 29.84 40.06
CA LEU A 791 -5.56 30.58 39.10
C LEU A 791 -5.43 32.06 39.51
N PRO A 792 -4.21 32.57 39.74
CA PRO A 792 -4.01 33.95 40.19
C PRO A 792 -4.27 34.96 39.06
N ASP A 793 -4.67 36.16 39.46
CA ASP A 793 -4.99 37.29 38.56
C ASP A 793 -3.88 37.63 37.56
N SER A 794 -2.62 37.41 37.92
CA SER A 794 -1.45 37.70 37.09
C SER A 794 -1.41 36.91 35.76
N LEU A 795 -2.20 35.83 35.65
CA LEU A 795 -2.33 35.01 34.46
C LEU A 795 -3.26 35.60 33.39
N PHE A 796 -4.14 36.53 33.76
CA PHE A 796 -5.23 37.04 32.91
C PHE A 796 -4.93 38.39 32.25
N ALA A 797 -3.65 38.78 32.15
CA ALA A 797 -3.27 40.02 31.47
C ALA A 797 -3.47 39.93 29.95
N THR A 798 -3.80 41.06 29.32
CA THR A 798 -4.10 41.18 27.88
C THR A 798 -2.96 40.64 27.02
N GLY A 799 -3.29 39.87 25.98
CA GLY A 799 -2.32 39.29 25.04
C GLY A 799 -1.73 37.93 25.43
N LYS A 800 -2.00 37.42 26.65
CA LYS A 800 -1.54 36.09 27.06
C LYS A 800 -2.50 34.99 26.61
N LYS A 801 -1.94 33.87 26.13
CA LYS A 801 -2.65 32.60 25.94
C LYS A 801 -2.23 31.61 27.02
N LEU A 802 -3.22 30.95 27.61
CA LEU A 802 -3.02 29.87 28.57
C LEU A 802 -3.29 28.54 27.87
N VAL A 803 -2.26 27.71 27.79
CA VAL A 803 -2.31 26.40 27.11
C VAL A 803 -2.07 25.30 28.12
N LEU A 804 -3.05 24.41 28.31
CA LEU A 804 -2.86 23.18 29.06
C LEU A 804 -2.06 22.20 28.19
N LYS A 805 -0.95 21.69 28.72
CA LYS A 805 -0.11 20.68 28.08
C LYS A 805 -0.13 19.39 28.87
N ILE A 806 -0.25 18.28 28.16
CA ILE A 806 -0.13 16.93 28.71
C ILE A 806 1.01 16.23 27.96
N ASN A 807 2.04 15.76 28.67
CA ASN A 807 3.22 15.23 27.98
C ASN A 807 3.02 13.82 27.41
N ASP A 808 2.21 12.98 28.06
CA ASP A 808 1.94 11.60 27.63
C ASP A 808 0.50 11.20 28.00
N VAL A 809 -0.25 10.76 26.98
CA VAL A 809 -1.63 10.27 27.08
C VAL A 809 -1.68 8.95 26.31
N ARG A 810 -2.31 7.95 26.91
CA ARG A 810 -2.53 6.62 26.32
C ARG A 810 -4.04 6.34 26.26
N ASP A 811 -4.75 6.73 25.20
CA ASP A 811 -4.23 7.26 23.92
C ASP A 811 -4.88 8.58 23.46
N ILE A 812 -6.13 8.86 23.87
CA ILE A 812 -6.90 10.04 23.45
C ILE A 812 -7.28 10.86 24.68
N ALA A 813 -7.20 12.19 24.60
CA ALA A 813 -7.62 13.09 25.68
C ALA A 813 -8.69 14.09 25.24
N GLU A 814 -9.74 14.22 26.04
CA GLU A 814 -10.66 15.37 26.05
C GLU A 814 -10.36 16.24 27.27
N VAL A 815 -10.32 17.56 27.07
CA VAL A 815 -10.17 18.52 28.18
C VAL A 815 -11.43 19.33 28.31
N TRP A 816 -11.96 19.40 29.53
CA TRP A 816 -13.11 20.19 29.92
C TRP A 816 -12.69 21.15 31.04
N CYS A 817 -13.21 22.37 31.00
CA CYS A 817 -12.94 23.39 32.01
C CYS A 817 -14.25 24.10 32.34
N ASN A 818 -14.59 24.14 33.64
CA ASN A 818 -15.83 24.75 34.15
C ASN A 818 -17.10 24.24 33.42
N GLY A 819 -17.12 22.95 33.08
CA GLY A 819 -18.24 22.29 32.40
C GLY A 819 -18.28 22.46 30.87
N ALA A 820 -17.36 23.22 30.28
CA ALA A 820 -17.27 23.41 28.83
C ALA A 820 -16.12 22.59 28.21
N LEU A 821 -16.37 21.96 27.05
CA LEU A 821 -15.35 21.24 26.29
C LEU A 821 -14.34 22.24 25.70
N VAL A 822 -13.08 22.09 26.08
CA VAL A 822 -11.96 22.87 25.52
C VAL A 822 -11.53 22.28 24.18
N GLY A 823 -11.42 20.95 24.11
CA GLY A 823 -11.06 20.26 22.88
C GLY A 823 -10.73 18.78 23.08
N VAL A 824 -10.45 18.12 21.96
CA VAL A 824 -10.07 16.70 21.89
C VAL A 824 -8.77 16.58 21.11
N ARG A 825 -7.86 15.72 21.58
CA ARG A 825 -6.62 15.38 20.90
C ARG A 825 -6.49 13.86 20.85
N CYS A 826 -6.30 13.34 19.64
CA CYS A 826 -6.11 11.90 19.40
C CYS A 826 -4.62 11.51 19.22
N TRP A 827 -3.74 12.50 19.11
CA TRP A 827 -2.30 12.34 18.94
C TRP A 827 -1.56 13.63 19.36
N GLN A 828 -0.25 13.49 19.51
CA GLN A 828 0.65 14.58 19.92
C GLN A 828 0.63 15.76 18.93
N PRO A 829 0.89 16.99 19.39
CA PRO A 829 1.07 17.36 20.79
C PRO A 829 -0.28 17.49 21.52
N PHE A 830 -0.38 17.05 22.78
CA PHE A 830 -1.58 17.24 23.60
C PHE A 830 -1.60 18.65 24.23
N GLU A 831 -1.85 19.64 23.39
CA GLU A 831 -1.99 21.06 23.77
C GLU A 831 -3.43 21.54 23.60
N PHE A 832 -3.96 22.23 24.62
CA PHE A 832 -5.33 22.75 24.64
C PHE A 832 -5.33 24.22 25.04
N ASP A 833 -5.84 25.11 24.18
CA ASP A 833 -5.97 26.54 24.47
C ASP A 833 -7.15 26.76 25.44
N VAL A 834 -6.86 26.89 26.73
CA VAL A 834 -7.85 27.06 27.80
C VAL A 834 -8.20 28.52 28.05
N THR A 835 -7.58 29.46 27.34
CA THR A 835 -7.63 30.91 27.63
C THR A 835 -9.04 31.45 27.83
N ARG A 836 -10.00 30.99 27.02
CA ARG A 836 -11.40 31.45 27.06
C ARG A 836 -12.29 30.69 28.04
N PHE A 837 -11.77 29.62 28.66
CA PHE A 837 -12.53 28.72 29.51
C PHE A 837 -12.18 28.89 31.00
N VAL A 838 -10.97 29.34 31.28
CA VAL A 838 -10.51 29.62 32.65
C VAL A 838 -10.97 31.00 33.12
N ARG A 839 -11.14 31.13 34.43
CA ARG A 839 -11.46 32.38 35.15
C ARG A 839 -10.50 32.59 36.31
N LYS A 840 -10.44 33.83 36.82
CA LYS A 840 -9.71 34.14 38.06
C LYS A 840 -10.26 33.30 39.22
N GLY A 841 -9.38 32.84 40.09
CA GLY A 841 -9.74 32.01 41.23
C GLY A 841 -10.01 30.55 40.83
N LYS A 842 -11.06 29.97 41.41
CA LYS A 842 -11.38 28.54 41.28
C LYS A 842 -11.90 28.14 39.89
N ASN A 843 -11.26 27.11 39.32
CA ASN A 843 -11.61 26.46 38.05
C ASN A 843 -11.71 24.94 38.27
N GLU A 844 -12.75 24.32 37.72
CA GLU A 844 -12.86 22.86 37.72
C GLU A 844 -12.31 22.32 36.40
N MET A 845 -11.24 21.52 36.46
CA MET A 845 -10.64 20.85 35.32
C MET A 845 -11.07 19.40 35.29
N GLU A 846 -11.51 18.95 34.13
CA GLU A 846 -11.80 17.55 33.87
C GLU A 846 -11.04 17.07 32.63
N ILE A 847 -10.26 16.01 32.76
CA ILE A 847 -9.53 15.37 31.66
C ILE A 847 -10.09 13.96 31.49
N ARG A 848 -10.66 13.68 30.31
CA ARG A 848 -11.15 12.34 29.96
C ARG A 848 -10.12 11.67 29.08
N VAL A 849 -9.61 10.52 29.49
CA VAL A 849 -8.66 9.73 28.71
C VAL A 849 -9.33 8.45 28.23
N THR A 850 -9.19 8.12 26.95
CA THR A 850 -9.69 6.86 26.37
C THR A 850 -8.52 6.07 25.79
N ASN A 851 -8.41 4.79 26.15
CA ASN A 851 -7.43 3.85 25.60
C ASN A 851 -8.06 2.96 24.51
N THR A 852 -7.24 2.09 23.92
CA THR A 852 -7.69 1.08 22.96
C THR A 852 -8.41 -0.11 23.62
N PRO A 853 -9.12 -0.96 22.84
CA PRO A 853 -9.74 -2.17 23.36
C PRO A 853 -8.78 -3.30 23.78
N ALA A 854 -7.47 -3.17 23.50
CA ALA A 854 -6.47 -4.21 23.74
C ALA A 854 -6.57 -4.88 25.11
N ASN A 855 -6.60 -4.09 26.18
CA ASN A 855 -6.57 -4.60 27.56
C ASN A 855 -7.82 -5.44 27.91
N ARG A 856 -8.97 -5.14 27.30
CA ARG A 856 -10.20 -5.94 27.41
C ARG A 856 -10.09 -7.28 26.68
N TYR A 857 -9.56 -7.28 25.45
CA TYR A 857 -9.50 -8.48 24.61
C TYR A 857 -8.29 -9.39 24.87
N MET A 858 -7.36 -8.98 25.73
CA MET A 858 -6.25 -9.82 26.20
C MET A 858 -6.65 -11.17 26.82
N LEU A 859 -7.88 -11.30 27.32
CA LEU A 859 -8.35 -12.49 28.04
C LEU A 859 -8.94 -13.58 27.12
N VAL A 860 -9.00 -13.35 25.80
CA VAL A 860 -9.62 -14.26 24.82
C VAL A 860 -8.57 -15.25 24.25
N PRO A 861 -8.84 -16.58 24.22
CA PRO A 861 -7.97 -17.56 23.58
C PRO A 861 -7.71 -17.23 22.10
N GLN A 862 -6.47 -17.37 21.63
CA GLN A 862 -6.00 -16.85 20.35
C GLN A 862 -5.97 -17.92 19.25
N ASN A 863 -6.79 -17.76 18.22
CA ASN A 863 -6.60 -18.38 16.90
C ASN A 863 -6.31 -17.24 15.92
N TYR A 864 -5.03 -17.01 15.62
CA TYR A 864 -4.55 -15.87 14.84
C TYR A 864 -4.06 -16.35 13.47
N LEU A 865 -4.43 -15.68 12.39
CA LEU A 865 -3.99 -16.04 11.03
C LEU A 865 -2.51 -15.69 10.79
N PHE A 866 -1.94 -14.69 11.48
CA PHE A 866 -0.65 -14.06 11.11
C PHE A 866 0.46 -14.04 12.19
N GLY A 867 0.57 -15.10 13.01
CA GLY A 867 1.80 -15.42 13.75
C GLY A 867 2.25 -14.65 15.01
N GLU A 868 1.75 -13.47 15.39
CA GLU A 868 2.22 -12.80 16.62
C GLU A 868 1.24 -12.85 17.82
N LYS A 869 1.74 -13.32 18.97
CA LYS A 869 1.00 -13.42 20.23
C LYS A 869 0.86 -12.05 20.90
N TRP A 870 -0.33 -11.48 20.84
CA TRP A 870 -0.73 -10.33 21.66
C TRP A 870 -0.83 -10.76 23.14
N GLY A 871 0.18 -10.49 23.97
CA GLY A 871 0.27 -11.11 25.32
C GLY A 871 0.60 -10.18 26.47
N LYS A 872 0.65 -8.86 26.27
CA LYS A 872 1.06 -7.91 27.30
C LYS A 872 0.01 -6.82 27.51
N VAL A 873 -0.23 -6.51 28.78
CA VAL A 873 -1.07 -5.39 29.19
C VAL A 873 -0.44 -4.09 28.70
N MET A 874 -1.23 -3.29 27.98
CA MET A 874 -0.81 -2.00 27.43
C MET A 874 -0.97 -0.91 28.49
N ALA A 875 0.08 -0.10 28.64
CA ALA A 875 0.01 1.09 29.48
C ALA A 875 -1.12 2.01 28.99
N SER A 876 -1.92 2.55 29.91
CA SER A 876 -3.14 3.29 29.59
C SER A 876 -3.39 4.42 30.58
N GLY A 877 -4.03 5.51 30.11
CA GLY A 877 -4.44 6.63 30.96
C GLY A 877 -3.62 7.90 30.83
N LEU A 878 -3.78 8.78 31.83
CA LEU A 878 -3.04 10.03 31.95
C LEU A 878 -1.67 9.75 32.59
N VAL A 879 -0.66 9.50 31.75
CA VAL A 879 0.66 9.02 32.19
C VAL A 879 1.63 10.17 32.43
N GLY A 880 1.64 11.14 31.52
CA GLY A 880 2.58 12.24 31.54
C GLY A 880 2.14 13.41 32.41
N GLU A 881 3.09 14.30 32.67
CA GLU A 881 2.85 15.51 33.45
C GLU A 881 1.81 16.42 32.78
N VAL A 882 0.95 17.01 33.60
CA VAL A 882 0.00 18.05 33.20
C VAL A 882 0.52 19.40 33.68
N SER A 883 0.58 20.38 32.79
CA SER A 883 1.03 21.73 33.13
C SER A 883 0.27 22.80 32.37
N LEU A 884 0.22 24.00 32.92
CA LEU A 884 -0.29 25.19 32.25
C LEU A 884 0.89 26.01 31.73
N VAL A 885 0.86 26.37 30.45
CA VAL A 885 1.91 27.15 29.81
C VAL A 885 1.34 28.49 29.35
N ILE A 886 1.94 29.58 29.82
CA ILE A 886 1.65 30.93 29.34
C ILE A 886 2.44 31.15 28.05
N LYS A 887 1.76 31.40 26.93
CA LYS A 887 2.35 31.90 25.69
C LYS A 887 1.96 33.38 25.56
N PHE A 888 2.87 34.25 25.16
CA PHE A 888 2.53 35.66 24.89
C PHE A 888 2.48 35.94 23.40
#